data_AF-A0A831YUP9-F1
#
_entry.id   AF-A0A831YUP9-F1
#
_cell.length_a   1.000
_cell.length_b   1.000
_cell.length_c   1.000
_cell.angle_alpha   90.00
_cell.angle_beta   90.00
_cell.angle_gamma   90.00
#
_symmetry.space_group_name_H-M   'P 1'
#
loop_
_entity.id
_entity.type
_entity.pdbx_description
1 polymer ?
#
loop_
_entity_poly.entity_id
_entity_poly.type
_entity_poly.pdbx_seq_one_letter_code
_entity_poly.pdbx_strand_id
1 'polypeptide(L)'
;MFRWLFVFILAFSMSMPALAQRNNQEFRAVWVITWEYINPGWSASKIKYRIRTILDNVKAANMNAVLWQVRQSGTVYFNSSYEPWGYYSNYYNYPGFDPLEYAIQEAHKRGLELHAWFNTFQTYSTHPGTPAYEHPEWVNTNEDGQFMPKYKCVSPGLEAVREYTVKVAMEIVRNYDIDGLHLDYVRWNEFTDDDMASAPASEIEQMKRMDGMITEEQFNKLMSPESGKRYIYDVEHPASGGVPAGFNSWDDWRRWSVTEFVRTLHDSIQAVKPWVRLSPAALGKYNWSGWNGYYVVFQDAALWFNEGYVDQLTPMHYHWTSGDGFYQMLTANCPACWEQWITGGIVAGRLYTVGPGSYRLDEDNVWDNHPGIVESSREVEWTDGFQFFSYASWEKHNYWETAAQTFFKKKTKIRPTKLVVDTIPAAPTLSLTKIDSMNYDVHISPPYTLDSPRWFAIYRSLDSTLDVSNDQLIALQFSDTAFTYRDSYWGQEWQEGRYTYFATMLDRYWNESDVSNAETGDSIPYYVNPPVQAPEHVIAAVQDANNVTIFCDPVENADQYIALISQDGVNFTDTVVAYTNIIEVHDLTEGQPYYFKLKAANSAGETPLTKRLYGVVPSSNATQVLLVNGFDRGTNTRYDYVRFYAPAIANRGYGFDYVMNESVIEGKIALTDYDVVIWILGDESTADETFSSTEQEKVKEFLKQGGHLFVSGSEIGWDLDKKGSSTDRSFYRNYLKAIYAADAPDGRQGTYYSCQADPNGIFAGLPDFSFDNGTHGTFDVDWPDALTPYGGSRSILKYKNATSTNIAGIVFEGKFTGGSVPGKLVYIAVPFETIYPEGKRSALMS
;
A
#
# COMPACT_ATOMS: atom_id res chain seq x y z
N MET A 1 32.78 45.76 29.22
CA MET A 1 33.91 45.01 29.83
C MET A 1 33.31 43.85 30.62
N PHE A 2 33.33 42.62 30.06
CA PHE A 2 33.06 41.31 30.72
C PHE A 2 31.66 41.11 31.37
N ARG A 3 30.98 39.96 31.40
CA ARG A 3 31.04 38.63 30.76
C ARG A 3 29.77 37.85 31.21
N TRP A 4 29.14 37.12 30.28
CA TRP A 4 28.60 35.74 30.36
C TRP A 4 27.55 35.34 31.41
N LEU A 5 26.41 34.82 30.94
CA LEU A 5 26.04 33.38 31.06
C LEU A 5 24.78 33.12 30.21
N PHE A 6 24.91 32.41 29.09
CA PHE A 6 23.80 31.62 28.56
C PHE A 6 24.37 30.27 28.10
N VAL A 7 23.78 29.23 28.67
CA VAL A 7 24.10 27.82 28.48
C VAL A 7 23.65 27.42 27.08
N PHE A 8 24.59 27.02 26.23
CA PHE A 8 24.29 26.29 25.00
C PHE A 8 24.05 24.83 25.36
N ILE A 9 22.79 24.38 25.29
CA ILE A 9 22.48 22.96 25.15
C ILE A 9 22.49 22.69 23.64
N LEU A 10 23.62 22.17 23.13
CA LEU A 10 23.66 21.54 21.82
C LEU A 10 22.93 20.19 21.94
N ALA A 11 21.67 20.16 21.51
CA ALA A 11 21.01 18.91 21.17
C ALA A 11 21.63 18.42 19.86
N PHE A 12 22.59 17.50 19.95
CA PHE A 12 23.00 16.65 18.83
C PHE A 12 21.80 15.76 18.52
N SER A 13 20.97 16.13 17.53
CA SER A 13 20.08 15.18 16.87
C SER A 13 20.98 14.26 16.04
N MET A 14 21.38 13.13 16.61
CA MET A 14 21.82 11.99 15.80
C MET A 14 20.63 11.60 14.92
N SER A 15 20.65 12.04 13.67
CA SER A 15 19.91 11.38 12.61
C SER A 15 20.42 9.94 12.56
N MET A 16 19.65 9.00 13.10
CA MET A 16 19.91 7.59 12.83
C MET A 16 19.81 7.42 11.31
N PRO A 17 20.82 6.83 10.64
CA PRO A 17 20.64 6.45 9.25
C PRO A 17 19.44 5.52 9.20
N ALA A 18 18.51 5.75 8.27
CA ALA A 18 17.51 4.75 7.91
C ALA A 18 18.26 3.43 7.69
N LEU A 19 18.08 2.46 8.59
CA LEU A 19 18.82 1.22 8.53
C LEU A 19 18.40 0.51 7.25
N ALA A 20 19.35 0.29 6.34
CA ALA A 20 19.11 -0.47 5.13
C ALA A 20 18.82 -1.94 5.48
N GLN A 21 18.12 -2.63 4.57
CA GLN A 21 18.01 -4.09 4.54
C GLN A 21 19.31 -4.77 5.02
N ARG A 22 19.23 -5.53 6.13
CA ARG A 22 20.40 -5.98 6.91
C ARG A 22 21.31 -6.96 6.15
N ASN A 23 20.73 -7.81 5.31
CA ASN A 23 21.45 -8.79 4.48
C ASN A 23 20.56 -9.23 3.29
N ASN A 24 21.02 -10.19 2.50
CA ASN A 24 20.30 -10.76 1.35
C ASN A 24 19.22 -11.80 1.74
N GLN A 25 18.86 -11.91 3.02
CA GLN A 25 17.90 -12.91 3.50
C GLN A 25 16.63 -12.22 4.00
N GLU A 26 15.54 -12.35 3.25
CA GLU A 26 14.23 -11.83 3.63
C GLU A 26 13.15 -12.52 2.78
N PHE A 27 12.18 -13.16 3.41
CA PHE A 27 10.96 -13.63 2.76
C PHE A 27 10.07 -12.45 2.44
N ARG A 28 9.58 -12.33 1.21
CA ARG A 28 8.73 -11.22 0.78
C ARG A 28 7.61 -11.75 -0.07
N ALA A 29 6.38 -11.61 0.41
CA ALA A 29 5.20 -12.07 -0.29
C ALA A 29 4.04 -11.08 -0.24
N VAL A 30 3.10 -11.30 -1.15
CA VAL A 30 1.77 -10.68 -1.13
C VAL A 30 0.72 -11.77 -1.23
N TRP A 31 -0.43 -11.53 -0.59
CA TRP A 31 -1.60 -12.39 -0.71
C TRP A 31 -2.39 -12.09 -1.97
N VAL A 32 -2.70 -13.14 -2.73
CA VAL A 32 -3.53 -13.07 -3.94
C VAL A 32 -4.82 -13.83 -3.71
N ILE A 33 -5.93 -13.10 -3.75
CA ILE A 33 -7.27 -13.61 -3.52
C ILE A 33 -7.84 -14.17 -4.82
N THR A 34 -8.68 -15.20 -4.72
CA THR A 34 -9.21 -15.91 -5.89
C THR A 34 -9.78 -15.00 -6.96
N TRP A 35 -10.60 -14.01 -6.57
CA TRP A 35 -11.30 -13.14 -7.52
C TRP A 35 -10.39 -12.17 -8.27
N GLU A 36 -9.14 -12.04 -7.86
CA GLU A 36 -8.14 -11.20 -8.51
C GLU A 36 -7.57 -11.88 -9.76
N TYR A 37 -7.57 -13.22 -9.81
CA TYR A 37 -7.00 -13.98 -10.93
C TYR A 37 -8.03 -14.78 -11.74
N ILE A 38 -9.17 -15.14 -11.16
CA ILE A 38 -10.24 -15.88 -11.85
C ILE A 38 -11.62 -15.28 -11.52
N ASN A 39 -12.49 -15.20 -12.52
CA ASN A 39 -13.82 -14.59 -12.38
C ASN A 39 -14.82 -15.22 -13.37
N PRO A 40 -16.13 -15.27 -13.09
CA PRO A 40 -17.10 -15.86 -14.00
C PRO A 40 -17.07 -15.19 -15.38
N GLY A 41 -17.09 -16.02 -16.43
CA GLY A 41 -17.08 -15.57 -17.82
C GLY A 41 -15.71 -15.20 -18.39
N TRP A 42 -14.62 -15.27 -17.60
CA TRP A 42 -13.27 -15.10 -18.14
C TRP A 42 -12.84 -16.33 -18.97
N SER A 43 -12.21 -16.09 -20.12
CA SER A 43 -11.62 -17.17 -20.92
C SER A 43 -10.31 -17.67 -20.30
N ALA A 44 -9.92 -18.91 -20.62
CA ALA A 44 -8.65 -19.48 -20.18
C ALA A 44 -7.45 -18.57 -20.52
N SER A 45 -7.44 -17.96 -21.71
CA SER A 45 -6.38 -17.03 -22.11
C SER A 45 -6.35 -15.77 -21.25
N LYS A 46 -7.51 -15.24 -20.85
CA LYS A 46 -7.60 -14.06 -19.95
C LYS A 46 -7.09 -14.40 -18.55
N ILE A 47 -7.46 -15.57 -18.01
CA ILE A 47 -6.98 -16.03 -16.70
C ILE A 47 -5.46 -16.22 -16.73
N LYS A 48 -4.92 -16.90 -17.75
CA LYS A 48 -3.46 -17.08 -17.93
C LYS A 48 -2.71 -15.76 -18.06
N TYR A 49 -3.27 -14.78 -18.76
CA TYR A 49 -2.70 -13.44 -18.85
C TYR A 49 -2.68 -12.77 -17.47
N ARG A 50 -3.80 -12.81 -16.75
CA ARG A 50 -3.92 -12.21 -15.43
C ARG A 50 -2.95 -12.81 -14.42
N ILE A 51 -2.80 -14.14 -14.39
CA ILE A 51 -1.82 -14.84 -13.54
C ILE A 51 -0.41 -14.32 -13.80
N ARG A 52 0.00 -14.21 -15.08
CA ARG A 52 1.33 -13.68 -15.42
C ARG A 52 1.51 -12.23 -14.97
N THR A 53 0.52 -11.37 -15.20
CA THR A 53 0.56 -9.97 -14.76
C THR A 53 0.74 -9.86 -13.25
N ILE A 54 0.00 -10.65 -12.46
CA ILE A 54 0.15 -10.66 -11.00
C ILE A 54 1.58 -11.03 -10.62
N LEU A 55 2.13 -12.11 -11.20
CA LEU A 55 3.47 -12.57 -10.87
C LEU A 55 4.58 -11.61 -11.36
N ASP A 56 4.38 -10.94 -12.50
CA ASP A 56 5.27 -9.89 -13.01
C ASP A 56 5.31 -8.70 -12.03
N ASN A 57 4.16 -8.29 -11.50
CA ASN A 57 4.03 -7.25 -10.49
C ASN A 57 4.75 -7.62 -9.17
N VAL A 58 4.55 -8.84 -8.67
CA VAL A 58 5.26 -9.33 -7.47
C VAL A 58 6.77 -9.30 -7.69
N LYS A 59 7.25 -9.77 -8.86
CA LYS A 59 8.67 -9.73 -9.21
C LYS A 59 9.21 -8.29 -9.31
N ALA A 60 8.43 -7.36 -9.85
CA ALA A 60 8.82 -5.95 -9.97
C ALA A 60 9.06 -5.28 -8.61
N ALA A 61 8.40 -5.74 -7.54
CA ALA A 61 8.60 -5.30 -6.17
C ALA A 61 9.80 -5.93 -5.45
N ASN A 62 10.65 -6.71 -6.15
CA ASN A 62 11.72 -7.51 -5.55
C ASN A 62 11.23 -8.47 -4.45
N MET A 63 9.99 -8.96 -4.57
CA MET A 63 9.47 -10.04 -3.74
C MET A 63 9.94 -11.40 -4.27
N ASN A 64 9.92 -12.43 -3.42
CA ASN A 64 10.41 -13.78 -3.75
C ASN A 64 9.38 -14.89 -3.50
N ALA A 65 8.17 -14.56 -3.07
CA ALA A 65 7.09 -15.52 -2.89
C ALA A 65 5.70 -14.90 -3.13
N VAL A 66 4.69 -15.75 -3.33
CA VAL A 66 3.28 -15.36 -3.40
C VAL A 66 2.42 -16.34 -2.60
N LEU A 67 1.45 -15.82 -1.83
CA LEU A 67 0.46 -16.61 -1.11
C LEU A 67 -0.84 -16.64 -1.93
N TRP A 68 -1.12 -17.76 -2.58
CA TRP A 68 -2.08 -17.84 -3.70
C TRP A 68 -3.33 -18.63 -3.33
N GLN A 69 -4.50 -17.99 -3.24
CA GLN A 69 -5.72 -18.67 -2.78
C GLN A 69 -6.16 -19.75 -3.77
N VAL A 70 -6.26 -21.00 -3.32
CA VAL A 70 -6.67 -22.15 -4.15
C VAL A 70 -7.92 -22.84 -3.65
N ARG A 71 -8.29 -22.65 -2.38
CA ARG A 71 -9.52 -23.15 -1.78
C ARG A 71 -10.20 -22.09 -0.95
N GLN A 72 -11.49 -21.90 -1.18
CA GLN A 72 -12.35 -21.11 -0.32
C GLN A 72 -13.78 -21.65 -0.34
N SER A 73 -14.48 -21.48 0.78
CA SER A 73 -15.91 -21.77 0.85
C SER A 73 -16.28 -23.23 0.51
N GLY A 74 -15.39 -24.20 0.77
CA GLY A 74 -15.61 -25.61 0.41
C GLY A 74 -15.55 -25.90 -1.09
N THR A 75 -14.91 -25.01 -1.86
CA THR A 75 -14.71 -25.13 -3.30
C THR A 75 -13.26 -24.82 -3.69
N VAL A 76 -12.83 -25.32 -4.83
CA VAL A 76 -11.42 -25.28 -5.27
C VAL A 76 -11.22 -24.59 -6.62
N TYR A 77 -9.96 -24.20 -6.87
CA TYR A 77 -9.47 -23.59 -8.11
C TYR A 77 -8.28 -24.35 -8.71
N PHE A 78 -8.32 -25.67 -8.54
CA PHE A 78 -7.41 -26.67 -9.07
C PHE A 78 -8.20 -27.96 -9.34
N ASN A 79 -7.62 -28.91 -10.07
CA ASN A 79 -8.30 -30.18 -10.32
C ASN A 79 -8.33 -31.06 -9.04
N SER A 80 -9.51 -31.22 -8.45
CA SER A 80 -9.73 -31.97 -7.21
C SER A 80 -10.69 -33.15 -7.41
N SER A 81 -10.44 -34.22 -6.66
CA SER A 81 -11.34 -35.37 -6.51
C SER A 81 -12.24 -35.29 -5.27
N TYR A 82 -12.01 -34.30 -4.39
CA TYR A 82 -12.73 -34.16 -3.12
C TYR A 82 -13.75 -33.02 -3.12
N GLU A 83 -13.44 -31.90 -3.79
CA GLU A 83 -14.27 -30.71 -3.77
C GLU A 83 -14.55 -30.17 -5.18
N PRO A 84 -15.72 -29.55 -5.40
CA PRO A 84 -16.08 -29.01 -6.70
C PRO A 84 -15.37 -27.69 -6.98
N TRP A 85 -15.31 -27.33 -8.27
CA TRP A 85 -14.89 -26.02 -8.71
C TRP A 85 -15.80 -24.92 -8.16
N GLY A 86 -15.23 -23.79 -7.77
CA GLY A 86 -15.97 -22.74 -7.08
C GLY A 86 -16.71 -21.74 -7.95
N TYR A 87 -17.38 -20.78 -7.28
CA TYR A 87 -18.16 -19.73 -7.90
C TYR A 87 -17.38 -18.93 -8.94
N TYR A 88 -16.14 -18.52 -8.62
CA TYR A 88 -15.32 -17.69 -9.51
C TYR A 88 -14.92 -18.38 -10.83
N SER A 89 -15.02 -19.70 -10.92
CA SER A 89 -14.89 -20.48 -12.17
C SER A 89 -16.25 -20.88 -12.75
N ASN A 90 -17.33 -20.19 -12.35
CA ASN A 90 -18.72 -20.45 -12.72
C ASN A 90 -19.17 -21.89 -12.44
N TYR A 91 -18.59 -22.54 -11.42
CA TYR A 91 -18.81 -23.95 -11.05
C TYR A 91 -18.60 -24.94 -12.22
N TYR A 92 -17.79 -24.62 -13.23
CA TYR A 92 -17.50 -25.56 -14.32
C TYR A 92 -16.66 -26.74 -13.82
N ASN A 93 -16.98 -27.96 -14.24
CA ASN A 93 -16.18 -29.16 -13.93
C ASN A 93 -14.72 -29.10 -14.41
N TYR A 94 -14.35 -28.13 -15.27
CA TYR A 94 -12.97 -27.82 -15.66
C TYR A 94 -12.93 -26.52 -16.49
N PRO A 95 -12.13 -25.49 -16.15
CA PRO A 95 -12.08 -24.23 -16.90
C PRO A 95 -11.23 -24.31 -18.19
N GLY A 96 -10.84 -25.52 -18.62
CA GLY A 96 -10.03 -25.77 -19.82
C GLY A 96 -8.53 -25.88 -19.57
N PHE A 97 -8.08 -25.59 -18.34
CA PHE A 97 -6.72 -25.79 -17.84
C PHE A 97 -6.75 -25.81 -16.31
N ASP A 98 -5.66 -26.23 -15.67
CA ASP A 98 -5.53 -26.14 -14.21
C ASP A 98 -4.89 -24.79 -13.81
N PRO A 99 -5.59 -23.90 -13.08
CA PRO A 99 -5.07 -22.60 -12.69
C PRO A 99 -3.90 -22.66 -11.70
N LEU A 100 -3.92 -23.60 -10.75
CA LEU A 100 -2.86 -23.73 -9.75
C LEU A 100 -1.57 -24.22 -10.39
N GLU A 101 -1.63 -25.29 -11.19
CA GLU A 101 -0.46 -25.81 -11.91
C GLU A 101 0.17 -24.73 -12.80
N TYR A 102 -0.66 -23.96 -13.52
CA TYR A 102 -0.16 -22.87 -14.36
C TYR A 102 0.47 -21.73 -13.54
N ALA A 103 -0.11 -21.38 -12.39
CA ALA A 103 0.46 -20.36 -11.51
C ALA A 103 1.81 -20.79 -10.94
N ILE A 104 1.98 -22.04 -10.53
CA ILE A 104 3.24 -22.59 -10.02
C ILE A 104 4.33 -22.48 -11.08
N GLN A 105 4.05 -22.99 -12.28
CA GLN A 105 5.00 -22.95 -13.40
C GLN A 105 5.42 -21.53 -13.77
N GLU A 106 4.49 -20.57 -13.75
CA GLU A 106 4.80 -19.18 -14.07
C GLU A 106 5.51 -18.43 -12.93
N ALA A 107 5.28 -18.82 -11.67
CA ALA A 107 5.97 -18.27 -10.49
C ALA A 107 7.43 -18.73 -10.47
N HIS A 108 7.68 -20.02 -10.63
CA HIS A 108 9.03 -20.60 -10.69
C HIS A 108 9.89 -20.00 -11.81
N LYS A 109 9.32 -19.79 -13.01
CA LYS A 109 10.00 -19.08 -14.12
C LYS A 109 10.44 -17.66 -13.76
N ARG A 110 9.80 -17.05 -12.77
CA ARG A 110 10.07 -15.68 -12.33
C ARG A 110 11.00 -15.58 -11.15
N GLY A 111 11.43 -16.70 -10.57
CA GLY A 111 12.22 -16.70 -9.34
C GLY A 111 11.37 -16.56 -8.08
N LEU A 112 10.08 -16.94 -8.15
CA LEU A 112 9.12 -16.79 -7.05
C LEU A 112 8.71 -18.17 -6.54
N GLU A 113 8.68 -18.34 -5.23
CA GLU A 113 7.95 -19.44 -4.61
C GLU A 113 6.43 -19.23 -4.69
N LEU A 114 5.68 -20.32 -4.83
CA LEU A 114 4.22 -20.30 -4.72
C LEU A 114 3.74 -21.13 -3.53
N HIS A 115 3.04 -20.46 -2.61
CA HIS A 115 2.40 -21.09 -1.46
C HIS A 115 0.90 -21.19 -1.71
N ALA A 116 0.37 -22.41 -1.73
CA ALA A 116 -1.04 -22.65 -1.95
C ALA A 116 -1.84 -22.26 -0.71
N TRP A 117 -2.60 -21.17 -0.79
CA TRP A 117 -3.44 -20.66 0.29
C TRP A 117 -4.80 -21.37 0.33
N PHE A 118 -5.07 -21.99 1.48
CA PHE A 118 -6.18 -22.89 1.75
C PHE A 118 -6.99 -22.35 2.95
N ASN A 119 -8.22 -21.87 2.71
CA ASN A 119 -9.15 -21.64 3.82
C ASN A 119 -9.54 -22.99 4.41
N THR A 120 -9.50 -23.16 5.73
CA THR A 120 -9.51 -24.50 6.36
C THR A 120 -10.92 -24.99 6.71
N PHE A 121 -11.56 -24.43 7.75
CA PHE A 121 -12.86 -24.92 8.24
C PHE A 121 -14.07 -24.10 7.75
N GLN A 122 -13.81 -23.05 6.97
CA GLN A 122 -14.82 -22.19 6.37
C GLN A 122 -15.42 -22.82 5.09
N THR A 123 -16.75 -22.98 5.03
CA THR A 123 -17.45 -23.66 3.92
C THR A 123 -18.80 -23.00 3.61
N TYR A 124 -18.80 -21.72 3.24
CA TYR A 124 -20.06 -20.99 3.04
C TYR A 124 -20.94 -21.55 1.91
N SER A 125 -20.34 -22.18 0.89
CA SER A 125 -21.06 -22.73 -0.26
C SER A 125 -21.88 -23.95 0.10
N THR A 126 -23.12 -23.98 -0.35
CA THR A 126 -23.96 -25.19 -0.35
C THR A 126 -24.17 -25.74 -1.76
N HIS A 127 -23.21 -25.52 -2.68
CA HIS A 127 -23.25 -26.15 -3.99
C HIS A 127 -23.09 -27.68 -3.88
N PRO A 128 -23.73 -28.50 -4.73
CA PRO A 128 -23.53 -29.95 -4.72
C PRO A 128 -22.05 -30.34 -4.76
N GLY A 129 -21.66 -31.31 -3.94
CA GLY A 129 -20.27 -31.73 -3.74
C GLY A 129 -19.47 -30.94 -2.70
N THR A 130 -19.96 -29.80 -2.19
CA THR A 130 -19.25 -29.08 -1.11
C THR A 130 -19.47 -29.75 0.25
N PRO A 131 -18.55 -29.58 1.22
CA PRO A 131 -18.68 -30.21 2.54
C PRO A 131 -19.99 -29.87 3.25
N ALA A 132 -20.42 -28.61 3.24
CA ALA A 132 -21.67 -28.20 3.88
C ALA A 132 -22.94 -28.73 3.18
N TYR A 133 -22.84 -29.14 1.91
CA TYR A 133 -23.95 -29.74 1.17
C TYR A 133 -24.03 -31.26 1.39
N GLU A 134 -22.89 -31.95 1.22
CA GLU A 134 -22.83 -33.42 1.34
C GLU A 134 -22.90 -33.89 2.80
N HIS A 135 -22.39 -33.07 3.72
CA HIS A 135 -22.32 -33.35 5.16
C HIS A 135 -22.88 -32.18 5.97
N PRO A 136 -24.20 -31.90 5.89
CA PRO A 136 -24.81 -30.83 6.68
C PRO A 136 -24.62 -31.05 8.19
N GLU A 137 -24.46 -32.29 8.65
CA GLU A 137 -24.16 -32.66 10.04
C GLU A 137 -22.76 -32.22 10.51
N TRP A 138 -21.84 -31.89 9.59
CA TRP A 138 -20.51 -31.36 9.94
C TRP A 138 -20.54 -29.87 10.29
N VAL A 139 -21.59 -29.15 9.92
CA VAL A 139 -21.70 -27.71 10.17
C VAL A 139 -21.81 -27.47 11.68
N ASN A 140 -21.13 -26.43 12.18
CA ASN A 140 -21.19 -26.08 13.60
C ASN A 140 -22.63 -25.76 14.03
N THR A 141 -22.93 -26.06 15.29
CA THR A 141 -24.20 -25.75 15.94
C THR A 141 -24.02 -24.70 17.03
N ASN A 142 -25.09 -23.98 17.34
CA ASN A 142 -25.19 -23.19 18.57
C ASN A 142 -25.50 -24.10 19.79
N GLU A 143 -25.68 -23.49 20.96
CA GLU A 143 -25.92 -24.20 22.22
C GLU A 143 -27.23 -25.01 22.23
N ASP A 144 -28.22 -24.56 21.47
CA ASP A 144 -29.50 -25.24 21.30
C ASP A 144 -29.43 -26.39 20.29
N GLY A 145 -28.24 -26.66 19.70
CA GLY A 145 -28.04 -27.67 18.67
C GLY A 145 -28.54 -27.27 17.29
N GLN A 146 -28.76 -25.97 17.04
CA GLN A 146 -29.18 -25.47 15.73
C GLN A 146 -27.95 -25.20 14.85
N PHE A 147 -27.97 -25.69 13.61
CA PHE A 147 -26.90 -25.48 12.64
C PHE A 147 -26.80 -24.03 12.17
N MET A 148 -25.60 -23.60 11.80
CA MET A 148 -25.37 -22.31 11.14
C MET A 148 -26.21 -22.16 9.87
N PRO A 149 -27.15 -21.20 9.79
CA PRO A 149 -27.91 -20.97 8.56
C PRO A 149 -27.08 -20.25 7.48
N LYS A 150 -26.13 -19.41 7.89
CA LYS A 150 -25.27 -18.57 7.05
C LYS A 150 -23.82 -18.64 7.57
N TYR A 151 -22.87 -18.10 6.81
CA TYR A 151 -21.44 -18.15 7.15
C TYR A 151 -20.97 -19.55 7.58
N LYS A 152 -21.49 -20.60 6.94
CA LYS A 152 -21.31 -21.99 7.38
C LYS A 152 -19.84 -22.35 7.55
N CYS A 153 -19.52 -22.90 8.72
CA CYS A 153 -18.21 -23.48 9.03
C CYS A 153 -18.42 -24.92 9.47
N VAL A 154 -17.56 -25.84 9.03
CA VAL A 154 -17.52 -27.21 9.57
C VAL A 154 -16.82 -27.23 10.93
N SER A 155 -17.20 -28.14 11.81
CA SER A 155 -16.61 -28.24 13.15
C SER A 155 -15.24 -28.89 13.13
N PRO A 156 -14.16 -28.21 13.60
CA PRO A 156 -12.88 -28.85 13.85
C PRO A 156 -12.96 -29.93 14.93
N GLY A 157 -13.99 -29.92 15.78
CA GLY A 157 -14.23 -30.90 16.84
C GLY A 157 -14.49 -32.32 16.32
N LEU A 158 -15.10 -32.43 15.14
CA LEU A 158 -15.39 -33.71 14.50
C LEU A 158 -14.13 -34.31 13.86
N GLU A 159 -13.83 -35.56 14.21
CA GLU A 159 -12.69 -36.29 13.64
C GLU A 159 -12.81 -36.42 12.11
N ALA A 160 -14.01 -36.76 11.62
CA ALA A 160 -14.28 -36.87 10.19
C ALA A 160 -13.98 -35.58 9.40
N VAL A 161 -14.26 -34.41 9.99
CA VAL A 161 -13.95 -33.11 9.38
C VAL A 161 -12.44 -32.90 9.29
N ARG A 162 -11.70 -33.20 10.37
CA ARG A 162 -10.22 -33.08 10.37
C ARG A 162 -9.60 -34.01 9.34
N GLU A 163 -10.02 -35.28 9.31
CA GLU A 163 -9.52 -36.25 8.33
C GLU A 163 -9.83 -35.85 6.89
N TYR A 164 -11.06 -35.42 6.61
CA TYR A 164 -11.47 -34.96 5.28
C TYR A 164 -10.62 -33.77 4.85
N THR A 165 -10.48 -32.76 5.71
CA THR A 165 -9.74 -31.54 5.40
C THR A 165 -8.26 -31.83 5.16
N VAL A 166 -7.65 -32.76 5.92
CA VAL A 166 -6.27 -33.25 5.67
C VAL A 166 -6.17 -33.91 4.30
N LYS A 167 -7.18 -34.71 3.88
CA LYS A 167 -7.17 -35.35 2.55
C LYS A 167 -7.18 -34.32 1.42
N VAL A 168 -7.99 -33.27 1.51
CA VAL A 168 -8.03 -32.19 0.50
C VAL A 168 -6.70 -31.43 0.46
N ALA A 169 -6.16 -31.05 1.62
CA ALA A 169 -4.86 -30.38 1.70
C ALA A 169 -3.72 -31.25 1.12
N MET A 170 -3.71 -32.55 1.44
CA MET A 170 -2.71 -33.48 0.94
C MET A 170 -2.89 -33.84 -0.54
N GLU A 171 -4.07 -33.63 -1.13
CA GLU A 171 -4.25 -33.73 -2.59
C GLU A 171 -3.41 -32.65 -3.29
N ILE A 172 -3.40 -31.43 -2.76
CA ILE A 172 -2.58 -30.33 -3.27
C ILE A 172 -1.09 -30.71 -3.14
N VAL A 173 -0.68 -31.10 -1.92
CA VAL A 173 0.72 -31.43 -1.63
C VAL A 173 1.23 -32.56 -2.53
N ARG A 174 0.44 -33.62 -2.75
CA ARG A 174 0.87 -34.75 -3.59
C ARG A 174 0.96 -34.39 -5.06
N ASN A 175 -0.01 -33.64 -5.58
CA ASN A 175 -0.19 -33.51 -7.02
C ASN A 175 0.50 -32.29 -7.64
N TYR A 176 0.82 -31.25 -6.86
CA TYR A 176 1.33 -29.99 -7.39
C TYR A 176 2.73 -29.68 -6.86
N ASP A 177 3.54 -28.96 -7.65
CA ASP A 177 4.91 -28.61 -7.31
C ASP A 177 5.04 -27.35 -6.43
N ILE A 178 4.21 -27.25 -5.40
CA ILE A 178 4.19 -26.09 -4.49
C ILE A 178 5.47 -25.99 -3.64
N ASP A 179 5.76 -24.78 -3.16
CA ASP A 179 6.85 -24.50 -2.22
C ASP A 179 6.34 -24.42 -0.78
N GLY A 180 5.05 -24.11 -0.60
CA GLY A 180 4.39 -24.09 0.69
C GLY A 180 2.90 -24.33 0.62
N LEU A 181 2.33 -24.75 1.74
CA LEU A 181 0.90 -24.80 1.98
C LEU A 181 0.57 -23.79 3.08
N HIS A 182 -0.31 -22.85 2.77
CA HIS A 182 -0.63 -21.72 3.63
C HIS A 182 -2.07 -21.82 4.13
N LEU A 183 -2.27 -21.98 5.44
CA LEU A 183 -3.57 -22.19 6.05
C LEU A 183 -4.19 -20.88 6.51
N ASP A 184 -5.38 -20.57 6.02
CA ASP A 184 -6.22 -19.50 6.56
C ASP A 184 -7.49 -20.10 7.16
N TYR A 185 -8.16 -19.36 8.03
CA TYR A 185 -9.32 -19.84 8.80
C TYR A 185 -9.09 -21.21 9.47
N VAL A 186 -7.85 -21.49 9.89
CA VAL A 186 -7.47 -22.67 10.69
C VAL A 186 -7.78 -22.41 12.16
N ARG A 187 -9.08 -22.28 12.44
CA ARG A 187 -9.63 -21.84 13.72
C ARG A 187 -11.10 -22.24 13.82
N TRP A 188 -11.65 -22.17 15.04
CA TRP A 188 -13.10 -22.11 15.20
C TRP A 188 -13.61 -20.74 14.76
N ASN A 189 -14.90 -20.65 14.45
CA ASN A 189 -15.52 -19.40 14.06
C ASN A 189 -15.91 -18.54 15.28
N GLU A 190 -16.07 -17.25 15.03
CA GLU A 190 -16.45 -16.23 16.00
C GLU A 190 -17.93 -15.81 15.92
N PHE A 191 -18.78 -16.56 15.21
CA PHE A 191 -20.13 -16.12 14.91
C PHE A 191 -21.17 -16.47 15.98
N THR A 192 -22.18 -15.60 16.07
CA THR A 192 -23.36 -15.70 16.92
C THR A 192 -24.67 -15.68 16.12
N ASP A 193 -25.80 -15.93 16.77
CA ASP A 193 -27.14 -15.75 16.17
C ASP A 193 -27.36 -14.34 15.58
N ASP A 194 -26.79 -13.30 16.19
CA ASP A 194 -26.95 -11.93 15.68
C ASP A 194 -26.16 -11.70 14.39
N ASP A 195 -25.00 -12.35 14.27
CA ASP A 195 -24.24 -12.37 13.01
C ASP A 195 -25.03 -13.11 11.94
N MET A 196 -25.69 -14.24 12.28
CA MET A 196 -26.56 -14.97 11.34
C MET A 196 -27.77 -14.13 10.90
N ALA A 197 -28.34 -13.35 11.80
CA ALA A 197 -29.47 -12.48 11.52
C ALA A 197 -29.07 -11.33 10.57
N SER A 198 -27.91 -10.72 10.81
CA SER A 198 -27.39 -9.57 10.05
C SER A 198 -26.67 -9.96 8.75
N ALA A 199 -26.23 -11.21 8.62
CA ALA A 199 -25.54 -11.71 7.44
C ALA A 199 -26.37 -11.54 6.14
N PRO A 200 -25.73 -11.21 5.00
CA PRO A 200 -26.42 -11.10 3.73
C PRO A 200 -27.07 -12.43 3.33
N ALA A 201 -28.22 -12.36 2.67
CA ALA A 201 -28.92 -13.56 2.20
C ALA A 201 -28.15 -14.28 1.08
N SER A 202 -27.37 -13.55 0.29
CA SER A 202 -26.57 -14.08 -0.81
C SER A 202 -25.32 -14.79 -0.30
N GLU A 203 -25.15 -16.07 -0.63
CA GLU A 203 -23.92 -16.82 -0.34
C GLU A 203 -22.70 -16.16 -1.00
N ILE A 204 -22.86 -15.57 -2.18
CA ILE A 204 -21.78 -14.88 -2.91
C ILE A 204 -21.32 -13.63 -2.13
N GLU A 205 -22.24 -12.89 -1.52
CA GLU A 205 -21.88 -11.75 -0.68
C GLU A 205 -21.21 -12.20 0.62
N GLN A 206 -21.63 -13.34 1.17
CA GLN A 206 -20.95 -13.96 2.31
C GLN A 206 -19.51 -14.36 1.96
N MET A 207 -19.27 -14.92 0.77
CA MET A 207 -17.93 -15.30 0.27
C MET A 207 -17.00 -14.11 0.06
N LYS A 208 -17.54 -12.93 -0.25
CA LYS A 208 -16.75 -11.69 -0.46
C LYS A 208 -16.40 -10.99 0.85
N ARG A 209 -16.84 -11.50 2.00
CA ARG A 209 -16.53 -10.92 3.31
C ARG A 209 -15.02 -10.95 3.55
N MET A 210 -14.42 -9.79 3.75
CA MET A 210 -13.06 -9.66 4.27
C MET A 210 -13.05 -9.83 5.79
N ASP A 211 -11.91 -10.23 6.35
CA ASP A 211 -11.73 -10.26 7.80
C ASP A 211 -11.91 -8.85 8.37
N GLY A 212 -12.88 -8.72 9.28
CA GLY A 212 -13.17 -7.48 9.99
C GLY A 212 -12.71 -7.59 11.44
N MET A 213 -12.31 -6.46 12.04
CA MET A 213 -12.09 -6.39 13.48
C MET A 213 -13.45 -6.32 14.20
N ILE A 214 -13.61 -7.09 15.28
CA ILE A 214 -14.76 -6.95 16.18
C ILE A 214 -14.52 -5.79 17.17
N THR A 215 -15.57 -5.07 17.53
CA THR A 215 -15.52 -4.01 18.54
C THR A 215 -15.28 -4.61 19.93
N GLU A 216 -14.86 -3.78 20.90
CA GLU A 216 -14.71 -4.22 22.29
C GLU A 216 -16.04 -4.69 22.89
N GLU A 217 -17.17 -4.09 22.48
CA GLU A 217 -18.51 -4.55 22.85
C GLU A 217 -18.81 -5.95 22.30
N GLN A 218 -18.55 -6.17 21.00
CA GLN A 218 -18.70 -7.49 20.39
C GLN A 218 -17.79 -8.52 21.03
N PHE A 219 -16.54 -8.17 21.33
CA PHE A 219 -15.61 -9.02 22.05
C PHE A 219 -16.13 -9.37 23.46
N ASN A 220 -16.52 -8.37 24.25
CA ASN A 220 -17.05 -8.58 25.60
C ASN A 220 -18.30 -9.46 25.57
N LYS A 221 -19.13 -9.31 24.53
CA LYS A 221 -20.27 -10.17 24.29
C LYS A 221 -19.84 -11.60 23.96
N LEU A 222 -18.86 -11.83 23.08
CA LEU A 222 -18.36 -13.18 22.74
C LEU A 222 -17.73 -13.92 23.93
N MET A 223 -17.20 -13.17 24.90
CA MET A 223 -16.53 -13.70 26.08
C MET A 223 -17.46 -13.82 27.29
N SER A 224 -18.70 -13.31 27.23
CA SER A 224 -19.62 -13.37 28.36
C SER A 224 -20.30 -14.75 28.45
N PRO A 225 -20.59 -15.27 29.65
CA PRO A 225 -21.42 -16.48 29.81
C PRO A 225 -22.83 -16.33 29.23
N GLU A 226 -23.30 -15.09 29.05
CA GLU A 226 -24.60 -14.74 28.47
C GLU A 226 -24.61 -14.82 26.94
N SER A 227 -23.45 -15.05 26.31
CA SER A 227 -23.29 -15.11 24.85
C SER A 227 -23.91 -16.35 24.20
N GLY A 228 -24.68 -17.15 24.95
CA GLY A 228 -25.04 -18.57 24.76
C GLY A 228 -25.68 -19.01 23.43
N LYS A 229 -25.11 -18.54 22.35
CA LYS A 229 -25.62 -18.46 20.98
C LYS A 229 -24.47 -18.42 19.97
N ARG A 230 -23.27 -18.83 20.40
CA ARG A 230 -22.10 -18.99 19.54
C ARG A 230 -22.15 -20.34 18.83
N TYR A 231 -21.74 -20.38 17.57
CA TYR A 231 -21.69 -21.60 16.76
C TYR A 231 -20.37 -22.35 16.96
N ILE A 232 -20.13 -22.85 18.18
CA ILE A 232 -18.87 -23.49 18.61
C ILE A 232 -19.09 -24.89 19.22
N TYR A 233 -20.15 -25.56 18.77
CA TYR A 233 -20.54 -26.92 19.13
C TYR A 233 -20.78 -27.74 17.86
N ASP A 234 -20.97 -29.04 18.01
CA ASP A 234 -21.32 -29.94 16.91
C ASP A 234 -22.21 -31.09 17.38
N VAL A 235 -22.61 -31.94 16.43
CA VAL A 235 -23.55 -33.04 16.65
C VAL A 235 -23.04 -34.11 17.62
N GLU A 236 -21.73 -34.27 17.77
CA GLU A 236 -21.12 -35.23 18.70
C GLU A 236 -20.82 -34.58 20.06
N HIS A 237 -20.60 -33.27 20.07
CA HIS A 237 -20.25 -32.50 21.26
C HIS A 237 -21.26 -31.35 21.48
N PRO A 238 -22.55 -31.65 21.74
CA PRO A 238 -23.54 -30.63 22.02
C PRO A 238 -23.26 -29.97 23.38
N ALA A 239 -23.66 -28.71 23.55
CA ALA A 239 -23.48 -27.98 24.82
C ALA A 239 -24.03 -28.74 26.04
N SER A 240 -25.17 -29.43 25.87
CA SER A 240 -25.80 -30.26 26.91
C SER A 240 -25.01 -31.51 27.29
N GLY A 241 -24.07 -31.95 26.46
CA GLY A 241 -23.18 -33.08 26.73
C GLY A 241 -22.05 -32.75 27.71
N GLY A 242 -21.82 -31.46 27.97
CA GLY A 242 -20.70 -31.00 28.80
C GLY A 242 -19.34 -31.14 28.12
N VAL A 243 -18.27 -30.79 28.85
CA VAL A 243 -16.90 -30.80 28.32
C VAL A 243 -16.53 -32.21 27.84
N PRO A 244 -15.97 -32.38 26.62
CA PRO A 244 -15.57 -33.68 26.10
C PRO A 244 -14.58 -34.41 27.00
N ALA A 245 -14.69 -35.75 27.04
CA ALA A 245 -13.88 -36.58 27.93
C ALA A 245 -12.38 -36.40 27.67
N GLY A 246 -11.60 -36.26 28.75
CA GLY A 246 -10.14 -36.04 28.68
C GLY A 246 -9.71 -34.58 28.71
N PHE A 247 -10.66 -33.62 28.68
CA PHE A 247 -10.38 -32.19 28.75
C PHE A 247 -10.93 -31.57 30.03
N ASN A 248 -10.26 -30.52 30.52
CA ASN A 248 -10.65 -29.80 31.73
C ASN A 248 -11.67 -28.67 31.44
N SER A 249 -11.67 -28.16 30.21
CA SER A 249 -12.55 -27.09 29.76
C SER A 249 -12.90 -27.25 28.28
N TRP A 250 -14.00 -26.61 27.85
CA TRP A 250 -14.35 -26.52 26.44
C TRP A 250 -13.25 -25.87 25.61
N ASP A 251 -12.62 -24.82 26.14
CA ASP A 251 -11.58 -24.08 25.43
C ASP A 251 -10.32 -24.91 25.20
N ASP A 252 -9.95 -25.78 26.15
CA ASP A 252 -8.84 -26.72 25.97
C ASP A 252 -9.14 -27.72 24.84
N TRP A 253 -10.37 -28.25 24.81
CA TRP A 253 -10.80 -29.14 23.74
C TRP A 253 -10.84 -28.44 22.37
N ARG A 254 -11.32 -27.20 22.30
CA ARG A 254 -11.38 -26.43 21.04
C ARG A 254 -9.99 -26.11 20.51
N ARG A 255 -9.05 -25.71 21.37
CA ARG A 255 -7.64 -25.50 20.97
C ARG A 255 -7.01 -26.82 20.53
N TRP A 256 -7.26 -27.90 21.26
CA TRP A 256 -6.75 -29.22 20.89
C TRP A 256 -7.27 -29.66 19.53
N SER A 257 -8.55 -29.48 19.22
CA SER A 257 -9.12 -29.96 17.95
C SER A 257 -8.50 -29.28 16.72
N VAL A 258 -8.25 -27.97 16.79
CA VAL A 258 -7.52 -27.23 15.74
C VAL A 258 -6.05 -27.65 15.70
N THR A 259 -5.40 -27.75 16.87
CA THR A 259 -3.98 -28.15 16.97
C THR A 259 -3.74 -29.55 16.41
N GLU A 260 -4.66 -30.48 16.66
CA GLU A 260 -4.56 -31.86 16.19
C GLU A 260 -4.65 -31.93 14.66
N PHE A 261 -5.48 -31.09 14.04
CA PHE A 261 -5.50 -30.94 12.58
C PHE A 261 -4.16 -30.41 12.05
N VAL A 262 -3.65 -29.32 12.63
CA VAL A 262 -2.38 -28.69 12.18
C VAL A 262 -1.23 -29.67 12.30
N ARG A 263 -1.08 -30.33 13.45
CA ARG A 263 -0.05 -31.34 13.70
C ARG A 263 -0.15 -32.51 12.73
N THR A 264 -1.35 -33.08 12.55
CA THR A 264 -1.56 -34.22 11.64
C THR A 264 -1.25 -33.86 10.18
N LEU A 265 -1.62 -32.64 9.77
CA LEU A 265 -1.31 -32.16 8.42
C LEU A 265 0.19 -31.95 8.23
N HIS A 266 0.87 -31.34 9.20
CA HIS A 266 2.32 -31.18 9.16
C HIS A 266 3.04 -32.52 9.04
N ASP A 267 2.75 -33.47 9.93
CA ASP A 267 3.32 -34.83 9.90
C ASP A 267 3.09 -35.50 8.53
N SER A 268 1.89 -35.31 7.96
CA SER A 268 1.53 -35.85 6.63
C SER A 268 2.31 -35.21 5.50
N ILE A 269 2.55 -33.90 5.55
CA ILE A 269 3.37 -33.16 4.57
C ILE A 269 4.82 -33.63 4.65
N GLN A 270 5.38 -33.68 5.85
CA GLN A 270 6.76 -34.08 6.09
C GLN A 270 7.05 -35.51 5.62
N ALA A 271 6.06 -36.40 5.70
CA ALA A 271 6.18 -37.76 5.18
C ALA A 271 6.18 -37.87 3.63
N VAL A 272 5.73 -36.85 2.91
CA VAL A 272 5.51 -36.91 1.45
C VAL A 272 6.38 -35.92 0.68
N LYS A 273 6.40 -34.65 1.10
CA LYS A 273 7.22 -33.57 0.52
C LYS A 273 7.75 -32.69 1.65
N PRO A 274 8.80 -33.12 2.36
CA PRO A 274 9.32 -32.40 3.53
C PRO A 274 9.78 -30.97 3.27
N TRP A 275 10.05 -30.61 2.01
CA TRP A 275 10.38 -29.24 1.63
C TRP A 275 9.18 -28.30 1.54
N VAL A 276 7.94 -28.82 1.49
CA VAL A 276 6.74 -27.98 1.43
C VAL A 276 6.51 -27.37 2.81
N ARG A 277 6.68 -26.05 2.92
CA ARG A 277 6.54 -25.33 4.18
C ARG A 277 5.07 -25.19 4.56
N LEU A 278 4.70 -25.63 5.76
CA LEU A 278 3.38 -25.35 6.33
C LEU A 278 3.42 -24.02 7.09
N SER A 279 2.49 -23.12 6.77
CA SER A 279 2.34 -21.84 7.46
C SER A 279 0.87 -21.51 7.76
N PRO A 280 0.54 -20.82 8.88
CA PRO A 280 -0.81 -20.38 9.17
C PRO A 280 -0.96 -18.85 9.20
N ALA A 281 -2.05 -18.35 8.60
CA ALA A 281 -2.61 -17.03 8.85
C ALA A 281 -3.10 -16.93 10.30
N ALA A 282 -2.18 -16.60 11.21
CA ALA A 282 -2.50 -16.43 12.62
C ALA A 282 -3.13 -15.06 12.86
N LEU A 283 -4.06 -14.94 13.81
CA LEU A 283 -4.51 -13.61 14.25
C LEU A 283 -3.33 -12.81 14.80
N GLY A 284 -3.23 -11.52 14.41
CA GLY A 284 -2.10 -10.67 14.78
C GLY A 284 -1.92 -10.46 16.28
N LYS A 285 -2.99 -10.61 17.07
CA LYS A 285 -2.93 -10.71 18.53
C LYS A 285 -3.07 -12.18 18.93
N TYR A 286 -2.06 -12.71 19.63
CA TYR A 286 -2.05 -14.12 20.01
C TYR A 286 -3.05 -14.41 21.14
N ASN A 287 -2.81 -13.91 22.36
CA ASN A 287 -3.65 -14.21 23.53
C ASN A 287 -4.06 -12.98 24.35
N TRP A 288 -3.89 -11.76 23.81
CA TRP A 288 -4.15 -10.52 24.53
C TRP A 288 -5.21 -9.68 23.84
N SER A 289 -6.03 -8.97 24.63
CA SER A 289 -6.99 -7.89 24.28
C SER A 289 -7.84 -8.06 23.00
N GLY A 290 -9.16 -7.93 23.12
CA GLY A 290 -10.04 -7.91 21.94
C GLY A 290 -9.95 -9.20 21.12
N TRP A 291 -10.16 -9.10 19.80
CA TRP A 291 -10.07 -10.25 18.91
C TRP A 291 -8.67 -10.86 18.92
N ASN A 292 -8.55 -12.11 19.36
CA ASN A 292 -7.27 -12.79 19.49
C ASN A 292 -7.38 -14.29 19.16
N GLY A 293 -6.25 -14.87 18.77
CA GLY A 293 -6.15 -16.27 18.36
C GLY A 293 -6.57 -17.24 19.46
N TYR A 294 -5.97 -17.13 20.64
CA TYR A 294 -5.99 -18.16 21.68
C TYR A 294 -7.36 -18.31 22.38
N TYR A 295 -8.02 -17.19 22.72
CA TYR A 295 -9.25 -17.20 23.52
C TYR A 295 -10.53 -17.08 22.68
N VAL A 296 -10.50 -16.34 21.57
CA VAL A 296 -11.74 -16.09 20.80
C VAL A 296 -12.00 -17.18 19.78
N VAL A 297 -10.97 -17.55 19.02
CA VAL A 297 -11.08 -18.46 17.87
C VAL A 297 -10.29 -19.78 18.06
N PHE A 298 -9.67 -19.96 19.23
CA PHE A 298 -8.95 -21.17 19.65
C PHE A 298 -7.81 -21.59 18.71
N GLN A 299 -7.10 -20.59 18.18
CA GLN A 299 -5.92 -20.72 17.32
C GLN A 299 -4.65 -20.58 18.17
N ASP A 300 -4.07 -21.70 18.60
CA ASP A 300 -2.87 -21.73 19.43
C ASP A 300 -1.57 -21.66 18.61
N ALA A 301 -1.40 -20.55 17.87
CA ALA A 301 -0.31 -20.40 16.91
C ALA A 301 1.08 -20.39 17.54
N ALA A 302 1.21 -19.95 18.80
CA ALA A 302 2.48 -19.97 19.51
C ALA A 302 2.90 -21.41 19.86
N LEU A 303 1.97 -22.26 20.31
CA LEU A 303 2.23 -23.68 20.52
C LEU A 303 2.71 -24.34 19.22
N TRP A 304 2.00 -24.11 18.11
CA TRP A 304 2.32 -24.72 16.82
C TRP A 304 3.74 -24.34 16.36
N PHE A 305 4.10 -23.08 16.52
CA PHE A 305 5.43 -22.59 16.15
C PHE A 305 6.53 -23.11 17.09
N ASN A 306 6.28 -23.22 18.39
CA ASN A 306 7.27 -23.72 19.35
C ASN A 306 7.51 -25.23 19.23
N GLU A 307 6.45 -26.01 19.08
CA GLU A 307 6.52 -27.48 18.97
C GLU A 307 6.90 -27.94 17.56
N GLY A 308 6.75 -27.07 16.55
CA GLY A 308 7.09 -27.38 15.17
C GLY A 308 6.00 -28.08 14.38
N TYR A 309 4.76 -27.77 14.70
CA TYR A 309 3.61 -28.16 13.89
C TYR A 309 3.42 -27.23 12.68
N VAL A 310 4.20 -26.16 12.59
CA VAL A 310 4.32 -25.29 11.41
C VAL A 310 5.78 -24.90 11.21
N ASP A 311 6.18 -24.66 9.95
CA ASP A 311 7.57 -24.34 9.58
C ASP A 311 7.79 -22.81 9.51
N GLN A 312 6.72 -22.07 9.26
CA GLN A 312 6.70 -20.61 9.24
C GLN A 312 5.44 -20.08 9.95
N LEU A 313 5.59 -19.08 10.80
CA LEU A 313 4.48 -18.36 11.43
C LEU A 313 4.24 -17.02 10.70
N THR A 314 2.99 -16.79 10.29
CA THR A 314 2.61 -15.62 9.46
C THR A 314 1.41 -14.87 10.05
N PRO A 315 1.57 -14.10 11.14
CA PRO A 315 0.44 -13.43 11.78
C PRO A 315 -0.06 -12.20 11.00
N MET A 316 -1.37 -11.99 11.03
CA MET A 316 -2.10 -10.89 10.38
C MET A 316 -2.14 -9.65 11.29
N HIS A 317 -1.10 -8.82 11.23
CA HIS A 317 -0.92 -7.65 12.11
C HIS A 317 -1.76 -6.43 11.67
N TYR A 318 -3.06 -6.64 11.42
CA TYR A 318 -3.96 -5.62 10.87
C TYR A 318 -4.47 -4.60 11.91
N HIS A 319 -4.00 -4.70 13.15
CA HIS A 319 -4.33 -3.78 14.24
C HIS A 319 -3.37 -2.59 14.36
N TRP A 320 -2.24 -2.63 13.64
CA TRP A 320 -1.20 -1.64 13.72
C TRP A 320 -0.97 -1.03 12.35
N THR A 321 -0.68 0.27 12.33
CA THR A 321 -0.49 1.04 11.09
C THR A 321 0.76 1.91 11.10
N SER A 322 1.60 1.83 12.14
CA SER A 322 2.84 2.59 12.29
C SER A 322 4.04 1.70 12.64
N GLY A 323 5.25 2.12 12.28
CA GLY A 323 6.48 1.37 12.57
C GLY A 323 6.68 1.10 14.07
N ASP A 324 6.46 2.10 14.92
CA ASP A 324 6.52 1.96 16.39
C ASP A 324 5.50 0.91 16.90
N GLY A 325 4.27 0.92 16.38
CA GLY A 325 3.26 -0.07 16.74
C GLY A 325 3.69 -1.50 16.41
N PHE A 326 4.31 -1.70 15.24
CA PHE A 326 4.87 -3.00 14.84
C PHE A 326 6.05 -3.41 15.74
N TYR A 327 7.01 -2.53 15.98
CA TYR A 327 8.14 -2.83 16.87
C TYR A 327 7.66 -3.25 18.27
N GLN A 328 6.71 -2.49 18.84
CA GLN A 328 6.16 -2.75 20.16
C GLN A 328 5.46 -4.11 20.26
N MET A 329 4.60 -4.46 19.30
CA MET A 329 3.89 -5.74 19.32
C MET A 329 4.80 -6.95 19.04
N LEU A 330 5.97 -6.74 18.42
CA LEU A 330 6.93 -7.83 18.21
C LEU A 330 7.67 -8.14 19.51
N THR A 331 8.27 -7.12 20.14
CA THR A 331 9.26 -7.32 21.22
C THR A 331 9.09 -6.42 22.45
N ALA A 332 8.58 -5.19 22.33
CA ALA A 332 8.68 -4.23 23.44
C ALA A 332 7.48 -4.21 24.41
N ASN A 333 6.26 -4.51 23.96
CA ASN A 333 5.03 -4.37 24.75
C ASN A 333 4.62 -5.67 25.46
N CYS A 334 5.58 -6.42 25.99
CA CYS A 334 5.30 -7.70 26.62
C CYS A 334 4.51 -7.51 27.94
N PRO A 335 3.50 -8.35 28.24
CA PRO A 335 3.19 -9.63 27.60
C PRO A 335 2.28 -9.58 26.37
N ALA A 336 1.87 -8.39 25.94
CA ALA A 336 1.13 -8.17 24.70
C ALA A 336 2.06 -8.03 23.48
N CYS A 337 3.08 -8.89 23.43
CA CYS A 337 4.08 -8.96 22.38
C CYS A 337 4.21 -10.41 21.89
N TRP A 338 4.65 -10.63 20.66
CA TRP A 338 4.87 -11.99 20.14
C TRP A 338 6.06 -12.69 20.79
N GLU A 339 7.20 -12.00 20.93
CA GLU A 339 8.48 -12.58 21.37
C GLU A 339 8.38 -13.44 22.64
N GLN A 340 7.60 -12.99 23.62
CA GLN A 340 7.37 -13.68 24.88
C GLN A 340 6.79 -15.10 24.69
N TRP A 341 6.02 -15.33 23.63
CA TRP A 341 5.26 -16.57 23.44
C TRP A 341 5.91 -17.53 22.44
N ILE A 342 6.84 -17.06 21.60
CA ILE A 342 7.37 -17.84 20.46
C ILE A 342 8.88 -18.12 20.53
N THR A 343 9.52 -17.87 21.68
CA THR A 343 10.97 -18.03 21.84
C THR A 343 11.45 -19.43 21.46
N GLY A 344 10.66 -20.48 21.75
CA GLY A 344 11.02 -21.86 21.42
C GLY A 344 11.19 -22.08 19.92
N GLY A 345 10.27 -21.56 19.11
CA GLY A 345 10.34 -21.65 17.65
C GLY A 345 11.43 -20.77 17.03
N ILE A 346 11.68 -19.60 17.62
CA ILE A 346 12.81 -18.72 17.23
C ILE A 346 14.13 -19.47 17.42
N VAL A 347 14.35 -20.05 18.60
CA VAL A 347 15.57 -20.81 18.93
C VAL A 347 15.70 -22.06 18.05
N ALA A 348 14.59 -22.70 17.69
CA ALA A 348 14.58 -23.83 16.76
C ALA A 348 14.92 -23.42 15.31
N GLY A 349 14.93 -22.13 14.98
CA GLY A 349 15.26 -21.63 13.64
C GLY A 349 14.09 -21.59 12.66
N ARG A 350 12.84 -21.73 13.12
CA ARG A 350 11.65 -21.58 12.27
C ARG A 350 11.49 -20.15 11.77
N LEU A 351 10.73 -19.98 10.70
CA LEU A 351 10.60 -18.68 10.04
C LEU A 351 9.45 -17.86 10.63
N TYR A 352 9.64 -16.57 10.88
CA TYR A 352 8.56 -15.67 11.26
C TYR A 352 8.45 -14.53 10.25
N THR A 353 7.26 -14.29 9.71
CA THR A 353 7.04 -13.13 8.82
C THR A 353 5.96 -12.22 9.33
N VAL A 354 6.26 -10.93 9.32
CA VAL A 354 5.38 -9.85 9.73
C VAL A 354 4.30 -9.65 8.66
N GLY A 355 3.03 -9.56 9.08
CA GLY A 355 1.88 -9.39 8.18
C GLY A 355 1.19 -8.03 8.18
N PRO A 356 1.74 -6.95 7.57
CA PRO A 356 1.03 -5.69 7.45
C PRO A 356 -0.23 -5.78 6.56
N GLY A 357 -1.33 -5.23 7.07
CA GLY A 357 -2.57 -5.11 6.31
C GLY A 357 -2.53 -3.85 5.44
N SER A 358 -1.98 -3.93 4.23
CA SER A 358 -1.97 -2.82 3.27
C SER A 358 -3.36 -2.24 3.00
N TYR A 359 -4.42 -3.05 3.03
CA TYR A 359 -5.79 -2.53 2.95
C TYR A 359 -6.17 -1.65 4.14
N ARG A 360 -5.69 -1.94 5.35
CA ARG A 360 -5.89 -1.08 6.53
C ARG A 360 -5.14 0.24 6.39
N LEU A 361 -3.92 0.19 5.84
CA LEU A 361 -3.16 1.40 5.56
C LEU A 361 -3.86 2.28 4.51
N ASP A 362 -4.51 1.68 3.52
CA ASP A 362 -5.35 2.38 2.54
C ASP A 362 -6.62 2.96 3.19
N GLU A 363 -7.38 2.16 3.95
CA GLU A 363 -8.61 2.58 4.66
C GLU A 363 -8.36 3.69 5.68
N ASP A 364 -7.27 3.59 6.44
CA ASP A 364 -6.89 4.56 7.48
C ASP A 364 -6.09 5.75 6.90
N ASN A 365 -5.95 5.83 5.56
CA ASN A 365 -5.22 6.89 4.84
C ASN A 365 -3.76 7.09 5.33
N VAL A 366 -3.06 6.01 5.60
CA VAL A 366 -1.67 5.97 6.07
C VAL A 366 -0.82 5.04 5.22
N TRP A 367 -1.10 5.00 3.91
CA TRP A 367 -0.39 4.17 2.93
C TRP A 367 1.13 4.35 2.99
N ASP A 368 1.59 5.57 3.26
CA ASP A 368 3.01 5.91 3.26
C ASP A 368 3.77 5.42 4.49
N ASN A 369 3.09 4.73 5.42
CA ASN A 369 3.73 4.10 6.57
C ASN A 369 4.41 2.76 6.24
N HIS A 370 4.21 2.17 5.05
CA HIS A 370 4.86 0.91 4.67
C HIS A 370 6.39 0.91 4.89
N PRO A 371 7.17 1.92 4.44
CA PRO A 371 8.61 1.96 4.68
C PRO A 371 8.95 1.96 6.18
N GLY A 372 8.26 2.79 6.97
CA GLY A 372 8.47 2.85 8.43
C GLY A 372 8.14 1.52 9.12
N ILE A 373 7.07 0.84 8.70
CA ILE A 373 6.70 -0.49 9.20
C ILE A 373 7.78 -1.52 8.88
N VAL A 374 8.27 -1.54 7.64
CA VAL A 374 9.30 -2.48 7.19
C VAL A 374 10.62 -2.24 7.95
N GLU A 375 11.08 -1.00 8.04
CA GLU A 375 12.34 -0.71 8.72
C GLU A 375 12.27 -0.95 10.23
N SER A 376 11.19 -0.54 10.91
CA SER A 376 11.02 -0.84 12.34
C SER A 376 10.90 -2.34 12.61
N SER A 377 10.27 -3.11 11.72
CA SER A 377 10.20 -4.57 11.88
C SER A 377 11.58 -5.22 11.71
N ARG A 378 12.41 -4.73 10.79
CA ARG A 378 13.80 -5.19 10.60
C ARG A 378 14.67 -4.94 11.82
N GLU A 379 14.29 -4.06 12.74
CA GLU A 379 15.02 -3.89 14.00
C GLU A 379 15.00 -5.17 14.85
N VAL A 380 13.96 -5.99 14.69
CA VAL A 380 13.74 -7.24 15.42
C VAL A 380 14.44 -8.40 14.72
N GLU A 381 15.56 -8.87 15.29
CA GLU A 381 16.49 -9.83 14.68
C GLU A 381 15.88 -11.18 14.27
N TRP A 382 14.83 -11.63 14.95
CA TRP A 382 14.18 -12.92 14.69
C TRP A 382 13.07 -12.83 13.63
N THR A 383 12.80 -11.66 13.06
CA THR A 383 11.90 -11.53 11.93
C THR A 383 12.62 -11.90 10.63
N ASP A 384 11.93 -12.66 9.78
CA ASP A 384 12.51 -13.22 8.55
C ASP A 384 11.92 -12.60 7.29
N GLY A 385 11.07 -11.59 7.44
CA GLY A 385 10.51 -10.81 6.34
C GLY A 385 9.01 -10.57 6.48
N PHE A 386 8.31 -10.49 5.34
CA PHE A 386 7.01 -9.86 5.23
C PHE A 386 6.03 -10.63 4.35
N GLN A 387 4.76 -10.58 4.73
CA GLN A 387 3.63 -10.95 3.90
C GLN A 387 2.62 -9.78 3.92
N PHE A 388 2.21 -9.26 2.76
CA PHE A 388 1.31 -8.10 2.69
C PHE A 388 -0.08 -8.51 2.26
N PHE A 389 -1.09 -8.02 2.97
CA PHE A 389 -2.49 -8.19 2.60
C PHE A 389 -3.10 -6.89 2.08
N SER A 390 -3.41 -6.74 0.79
CA SER A 390 -3.40 -7.75 -0.28
C SER A 390 -2.95 -7.18 -1.64
N TYR A 391 -2.85 -8.05 -2.65
CA TYR A 391 -2.47 -7.70 -4.02
C TYR A 391 -3.35 -6.59 -4.60
N ALA A 392 -4.68 -6.62 -4.42
CA ALA A 392 -5.57 -5.57 -4.91
C ALA A 392 -5.21 -4.18 -4.37
N SER A 393 -4.85 -4.06 -3.08
CA SER A 393 -4.43 -2.77 -2.51
C SER A 393 -3.15 -2.27 -3.15
N TRP A 394 -2.16 -3.15 -3.34
CA TRP A 394 -0.91 -2.79 -4.01
C TRP A 394 -1.11 -2.44 -5.49
N GLU A 395 -2.00 -3.14 -6.18
CA GLU A 395 -2.37 -2.85 -7.57
C GLU A 395 -3.09 -1.51 -7.70
N LYS A 396 -4.05 -1.21 -6.81
CA LYS A 396 -4.74 0.09 -6.75
C LYS A 396 -3.77 1.27 -6.63
N HIS A 397 -2.65 1.06 -5.93
CA HIS A 397 -1.61 2.07 -5.70
C HIS A 397 -0.42 2.00 -6.67
N ASN A 398 -0.43 1.06 -7.62
CA ASN A 398 0.71 0.76 -8.49
C ASN A 398 2.04 0.65 -7.70
N TYR A 399 2.02 -0.02 -6.56
CA TYR A 399 3.07 0.11 -5.54
C TYR A 399 4.32 -0.72 -5.80
N TRP A 400 4.35 -1.50 -6.88
CA TRP A 400 5.39 -2.50 -7.13
C TRP A 400 6.77 -1.89 -7.34
N GLU A 401 6.91 -0.96 -8.29
CA GLU A 401 8.18 -0.26 -8.53
C GLU A 401 8.54 0.65 -7.35
N THR A 402 7.54 1.32 -6.76
CA THR A 402 7.74 2.17 -5.57
C THR A 402 8.34 1.38 -4.42
N ALA A 403 7.80 0.20 -4.09
CA ALA A 403 8.34 -0.67 -3.05
C ALA A 403 9.78 -1.10 -3.37
N ALA A 404 10.05 -1.49 -4.62
CA ALA A 404 11.41 -1.84 -5.07
C ALA A 404 12.40 -0.67 -5.02
N GLN A 405 11.94 0.57 -5.10
CA GLN A 405 12.80 1.75 -5.02
C GLN A 405 12.94 2.31 -3.60
N THR A 406 12.04 1.93 -2.68
CA THR A 406 11.97 2.48 -1.32
C THR A 406 12.50 1.51 -0.28
N PHE A 407 11.76 0.47 0.11
CA PHE A 407 12.12 -0.43 1.21
C PHE A 407 12.54 -1.85 0.77
N PHE A 408 12.34 -2.22 -0.51
CA PHE A 408 12.81 -3.48 -1.13
C PHE A 408 13.86 -3.25 -2.21
N LYS A 409 14.81 -2.33 -1.96
CA LYS A 409 15.86 -1.91 -2.92
C LYS A 409 16.70 -3.05 -3.49
N LYS A 410 17.09 -4.01 -2.66
CA LYS A 410 17.90 -5.17 -3.10
C LYS A 410 17.01 -6.41 -3.20
N LYS A 411 17.31 -7.30 -4.14
CA LYS A 411 16.69 -8.64 -4.15
C LYS A 411 17.16 -9.44 -2.95
N THR A 412 16.33 -10.37 -2.51
CA THR A 412 16.62 -11.27 -1.39
C THR A 412 16.28 -12.71 -1.73
N LYS A 413 16.98 -13.61 -1.06
CA LYS A 413 16.63 -15.04 -0.94
C LYS A 413 16.05 -15.29 0.44
N ILE A 414 15.53 -16.49 0.67
CA ILE A 414 15.06 -16.92 2.00
C ILE A 414 16.24 -17.61 2.71
N ARG A 415 16.35 -17.45 4.03
CA ARG A 415 17.38 -18.16 4.79
C ARG A 415 17.03 -19.64 4.96
N PRO A 416 18.01 -20.54 5.12
CA PRO A 416 17.73 -21.93 5.47
C PRO A 416 16.97 -22.01 6.80
N THR A 417 16.00 -22.92 6.87
CA THR A 417 15.21 -23.17 8.09
C THR A 417 16.04 -23.88 9.16
N LYS A 418 17.15 -24.53 8.79
CA LYS A 418 18.02 -25.35 9.67
C LYS A 418 17.32 -26.56 10.32
N LEU A 419 16.07 -26.85 9.95
CA LEU A 419 15.24 -27.92 10.53
C LEU A 419 15.48 -29.28 9.86
N VAL A 420 15.92 -29.27 8.61
CA VAL A 420 16.28 -30.47 7.86
C VAL A 420 17.76 -30.36 7.48
N VAL A 421 18.58 -31.27 8.00
CA VAL A 421 19.98 -31.41 7.57
C VAL A 421 19.96 -32.19 6.27
N ASP A 422 19.67 -31.50 5.16
CA ASP A 422 19.87 -32.07 3.84
C ASP A 422 21.36 -31.95 3.44
N THR A 423 21.78 -32.78 2.49
CA THR A 423 23.06 -32.62 1.81
C THR A 423 23.11 -31.29 1.08
N ILE A 424 23.97 -30.39 1.56
CA ILE A 424 24.25 -29.12 0.89
C ILE A 424 24.59 -29.41 -0.58
N PRO A 425 23.92 -28.76 -1.56
CA PRO A 425 24.18 -28.97 -2.97
C PRO A 425 25.62 -28.59 -3.33
N ALA A 426 26.18 -29.23 -4.37
CA ALA A 426 27.48 -28.81 -4.89
C ALA A 426 27.37 -27.47 -5.63
N ALA A 427 28.47 -26.70 -5.67
CA ALA A 427 28.51 -25.42 -6.36
C ALA A 427 28.24 -25.56 -7.88
N PRO A 428 27.50 -24.65 -8.51
CA PRO A 428 27.37 -24.61 -9.96
C PRO A 428 28.65 -24.09 -10.63
N THR A 429 28.71 -24.20 -11.96
CA THR A 429 29.72 -23.51 -12.76
C THR A 429 29.11 -22.35 -13.52
N LEU A 430 29.87 -21.28 -13.70
CA LEU A 430 29.44 -20.06 -14.36
C LEU A 430 30.43 -19.68 -15.47
N SER A 431 29.94 -19.11 -16.56
CA SER A 431 30.77 -18.50 -17.62
C SER A 431 30.11 -17.23 -18.13
N LEU A 432 30.91 -16.28 -18.62
CA LEU A 432 30.45 -14.94 -18.98
C LEU A 432 30.67 -14.68 -20.49
N THR A 433 29.62 -14.24 -21.18
CA THR A 433 29.70 -13.75 -22.56
C THR A 433 29.38 -12.26 -22.59
N LYS A 434 30.34 -11.43 -22.99
CA LYS A 434 30.10 -10.00 -23.21
C LYS A 434 29.27 -9.80 -24.47
N ILE A 435 28.15 -9.09 -24.33
CA ILE A 435 27.32 -8.66 -25.48
C ILE A 435 27.73 -7.27 -25.92
N ASP A 436 27.80 -6.33 -24.98
CA ASP A 436 28.30 -4.97 -25.17
C ASP A 436 28.86 -4.40 -23.84
N SER A 437 29.07 -3.09 -23.74
CA SER A 437 29.62 -2.45 -22.53
C SER A 437 28.68 -2.45 -21.32
N MET A 438 27.40 -2.72 -21.50
CA MET A 438 26.35 -2.66 -20.47
C MET A 438 25.63 -3.99 -20.26
N ASN A 439 25.83 -4.96 -21.17
CA ASN A 439 25.09 -6.21 -21.21
C ASN A 439 26.03 -7.43 -21.24
N TYR A 440 25.77 -8.37 -20.33
CA TYR A 440 26.47 -9.65 -20.27
C TYR A 440 25.47 -10.81 -20.17
N ASP A 441 25.76 -11.88 -20.92
CA ASP A 441 25.13 -13.17 -20.71
C ASP A 441 25.93 -13.97 -19.68
N VAL A 442 25.29 -14.25 -18.54
CA VAL A 442 25.80 -15.09 -17.48
C VAL A 442 25.24 -16.50 -17.69
N HIS A 443 26.08 -17.43 -18.12
CA HIS A 443 25.68 -18.82 -18.35
C HIS A 443 25.94 -19.64 -17.09
N ILE A 444 24.89 -20.25 -16.55
CA ILE A 444 24.95 -21.10 -15.36
C ILE A 444 24.73 -22.56 -15.76
N SER A 445 25.59 -23.45 -15.30
CA SER A 445 25.44 -24.90 -15.48
C SER A 445 25.41 -25.62 -14.13
N PRO A 446 24.42 -26.49 -13.88
CA PRO A 446 24.44 -27.38 -12.73
C PRO A 446 25.70 -28.26 -12.72
N PRO A 447 26.22 -28.62 -11.55
CA PRO A 447 27.44 -29.44 -11.44
C PRO A 447 27.27 -30.89 -11.90
N TYR A 448 26.02 -31.33 -12.05
CA TYR A 448 25.61 -32.66 -12.51
C TYR A 448 24.17 -32.60 -13.03
N THR A 449 23.70 -33.67 -13.68
CA THR A 449 22.29 -33.79 -14.08
C THR A 449 21.41 -33.83 -12.84
N LEU A 450 20.54 -32.83 -12.68
CA LEU A 450 19.60 -32.75 -11.57
C LEU A 450 18.40 -33.67 -11.80
N ASP A 451 17.93 -34.30 -10.72
CA ASP A 451 16.72 -35.15 -10.73
C ASP A 451 15.43 -34.33 -10.62
N SER A 452 15.55 -33.10 -10.16
CA SER A 452 14.47 -32.14 -9.94
C SER A 452 15.04 -30.73 -9.92
N PRO A 453 14.22 -29.69 -10.17
CA PRO A 453 14.72 -28.32 -10.20
C PRO A 453 15.29 -27.86 -8.83
N ARG A 454 16.23 -26.91 -8.89
CA ARG A 454 16.87 -26.26 -7.74
C ARG A 454 16.82 -24.74 -7.94
N TRP A 455 16.97 -24.01 -6.85
CA TRP A 455 17.15 -22.56 -6.91
C TRP A 455 18.61 -22.24 -7.25
N PHE A 456 18.83 -21.21 -8.05
CA PHE A 456 20.14 -20.65 -8.35
C PHE A 456 20.11 -19.17 -8.00
N ALA A 457 21.04 -18.75 -7.16
CA ALA A 457 21.24 -17.35 -6.84
C ALA A 457 22.45 -16.83 -7.61
N ILE A 458 22.25 -15.73 -8.34
CA ILE A 458 23.28 -15.10 -9.16
C ILE A 458 23.68 -13.79 -8.50
N TYR A 459 24.97 -13.61 -8.29
CA TYR A 459 25.53 -12.46 -7.61
C TYR A 459 26.43 -11.65 -8.52
N ARG A 460 26.53 -10.38 -8.17
CA ARG A 460 27.48 -9.44 -8.75
C ARG A 460 28.17 -8.68 -7.61
N SER A 461 29.49 -8.62 -7.67
CA SER A 461 30.32 -7.92 -6.67
C SER A 461 31.39 -7.07 -7.37
N LEU A 462 31.80 -5.98 -6.72
CA LEU A 462 32.99 -5.22 -7.13
C LEU A 462 34.28 -5.88 -6.62
N ASP A 463 34.16 -6.81 -5.67
CA ASP A 463 35.28 -7.54 -5.10
C ASP A 463 35.58 -8.82 -5.89
N SER A 464 36.81 -9.32 -5.74
CA SER A 464 37.22 -10.62 -6.32
C SER A 464 36.69 -11.83 -5.56
N THR A 465 36.01 -11.60 -4.44
CA THR A 465 35.42 -12.63 -3.57
C THR A 465 33.99 -12.26 -3.23
N LEU A 466 33.09 -13.24 -3.15
CA LEU A 466 31.69 -13.02 -2.84
C LEU A 466 31.42 -13.00 -1.32
N ASP A 467 30.72 -11.99 -0.84
CA ASP A 467 29.96 -12.03 0.41
C ASP A 467 28.48 -12.36 0.11
N VAL A 468 28.11 -13.63 0.27
CA VAL A 468 26.73 -14.12 -0.02
C VAL A 468 25.64 -13.41 0.77
N SER A 469 25.98 -12.77 1.89
CA SER A 469 25.06 -12.07 2.75
C SER A 469 24.85 -10.61 2.35
N ASN A 470 25.82 -9.98 1.69
CA ASN A 470 25.80 -8.52 1.47
C ASN A 470 25.94 -8.10 0.00
N ASP A 471 26.63 -8.88 -0.82
CA ASP A 471 26.86 -8.58 -2.24
C ASP A 471 25.57 -8.65 -3.04
N GLN A 472 25.54 -7.99 -4.19
CA GLN A 472 24.29 -7.80 -4.92
C GLN A 472 23.76 -9.12 -5.50
N LEU A 473 22.64 -9.61 -4.96
CA LEU A 473 21.82 -10.64 -5.61
C LEU A 473 21.10 -10.03 -6.80
N ILE A 474 21.41 -10.46 -8.01
CA ILE A 474 20.82 -9.92 -9.25
C ILE A 474 19.68 -10.80 -9.78
N ALA A 475 19.69 -12.10 -9.46
CA ALA A 475 18.63 -13.01 -9.86
C ALA A 475 18.47 -14.23 -8.94
N LEU A 476 17.23 -14.72 -8.87
CA LEU A 476 16.88 -16.06 -8.43
C LEU A 476 16.23 -16.80 -9.60
N GLN A 477 16.71 -18.00 -9.89
CA GLN A 477 16.19 -18.83 -10.97
C GLN A 477 15.88 -20.23 -10.45
N PHE A 478 14.70 -20.77 -10.78
CA PHE A 478 14.39 -22.18 -10.56
C PHE A 478 14.62 -22.97 -11.85
N SER A 479 15.48 -23.99 -11.80
CA SER A 479 15.82 -24.79 -12.98
C SER A 479 16.42 -26.15 -12.61
N ASP A 480 16.29 -27.13 -13.49
CA ASP A 480 16.96 -28.43 -13.47
C ASP A 480 18.06 -28.55 -14.54
N THR A 481 18.23 -27.52 -15.36
CA THR A 481 19.09 -27.52 -16.56
C THR A 481 19.95 -26.27 -16.61
N ALA A 482 20.93 -26.26 -17.52
CA ALA A 482 21.73 -25.06 -17.76
C ALA A 482 20.87 -23.95 -18.38
N PHE A 483 21.13 -22.71 -17.97
CA PHE A 483 20.37 -21.55 -18.43
C PHE A 483 21.28 -20.31 -18.57
N THR A 484 20.75 -19.27 -19.20
CA THR A 484 21.44 -17.99 -19.38
C THR A 484 20.62 -16.88 -18.74
N TYR A 485 21.27 -16.08 -17.90
CA TYR A 485 20.71 -14.85 -17.36
C TYR A 485 21.38 -13.65 -18.05
N ARG A 486 20.59 -12.76 -18.62
CA ARG A 486 21.07 -11.49 -19.17
C ARG A 486 21.14 -10.48 -18.02
N ASP A 487 22.35 -10.12 -17.63
CA ASP A 487 22.57 -8.97 -16.76
C ASP A 487 22.72 -7.71 -17.61
N SER A 488 22.01 -6.67 -17.20
CA SER A 488 22.06 -5.33 -17.80
C SER A 488 22.28 -4.32 -16.69
N TYR A 489 23.31 -3.50 -16.84
CA TYR A 489 23.60 -2.42 -15.89
C TYR A 489 23.88 -1.12 -16.62
N TRP A 490 23.80 -0.01 -15.88
CA TRP A 490 23.89 1.35 -16.41
C TRP A 490 25.28 1.71 -16.94
N GLY A 491 26.27 0.83 -16.78
CA GLY A 491 27.62 1.03 -17.27
C GLY A 491 28.42 2.08 -16.50
N GLN A 492 27.88 2.65 -15.42
CA GLN A 492 28.54 3.74 -14.69
C GLN A 492 28.40 3.52 -13.18
N GLU A 493 29.51 3.34 -12.48
CA GLU A 493 29.51 3.09 -11.02
C GLU A 493 30.25 4.17 -10.25
N TRP A 494 30.14 4.16 -8.91
CA TRP A 494 30.77 5.12 -7.98
C TRP A 494 32.18 4.73 -7.52
N GLN A 495 32.70 3.62 -8.03
CA GLN A 495 34.09 3.24 -7.83
C GLN A 495 34.61 2.65 -9.13
N GLU A 496 35.84 2.99 -9.49
CA GLU A 496 36.56 2.28 -10.56
C GLU A 496 36.66 0.81 -10.17
N GLY A 497 36.27 -0.08 -11.07
CA GLY A 497 36.22 -1.49 -10.76
C GLY A 497 35.80 -2.35 -11.93
N ARG A 498 35.65 -3.64 -11.64
CA ARG A 498 35.09 -4.63 -12.55
C ARG A 498 34.05 -5.41 -11.78
N TYR A 499 32.95 -5.74 -12.44
CA TYR A 499 31.99 -6.65 -11.85
C TYR A 499 32.50 -8.07 -11.96
N THR A 500 32.60 -8.75 -10.82
CA THR A 500 32.83 -10.18 -10.73
C THR A 500 31.50 -10.87 -10.43
N TYR A 501 31.18 -11.86 -11.25
CA TYR A 501 29.96 -12.64 -11.17
C TYR A 501 30.23 -13.98 -10.48
N PHE A 502 29.25 -14.37 -9.67
CA PHE A 502 29.27 -15.62 -8.92
C PHE A 502 27.87 -16.24 -8.93
N ALA A 503 27.79 -17.53 -8.68
CA ALA A 503 26.52 -18.23 -8.50
C ALA A 503 26.61 -19.26 -7.38
N THR A 504 25.47 -19.49 -6.73
CA THR A 504 25.25 -20.60 -5.80
C THR A 504 24.01 -21.39 -6.25
N MET A 505 23.94 -22.67 -5.86
CA MET A 505 22.77 -23.52 -6.02
C MET A 505 22.17 -23.75 -4.63
N LEU A 506 20.84 -23.73 -4.52
CA LEU A 506 20.12 -23.96 -3.27
C LEU A 506 19.09 -25.06 -3.46
N ASP A 507 18.96 -25.91 -2.44
CA ASP A 507 17.87 -26.87 -2.37
C ASP A 507 16.54 -26.19 -2.01
N ARG A 508 15.48 -26.99 -1.88
CA ARG A 508 14.14 -26.50 -1.54
C ARG A 508 13.98 -26.12 -0.07
N TYR A 509 15.01 -26.34 0.75
CA TYR A 509 15.11 -25.90 2.14
C TYR A 509 15.97 -24.64 2.28
N TRP A 510 16.43 -24.08 1.15
CA TRP A 510 17.35 -22.94 1.09
C TRP A 510 18.74 -23.22 1.68
N ASN A 511 19.17 -24.49 1.74
CA ASN A 511 20.57 -24.81 2.00
C ASN A 511 21.39 -24.46 0.77
N GLU A 512 22.34 -23.56 0.94
CA GLU A 512 23.10 -22.95 -0.14
C GLU A 512 24.47 -23.61 -0.31
N SER A 513 24.83 -23.91 -1.56
CA SER A 513 26.12 -24.48 -1.93
C SER A 513 27.30 -23.54 -1.63
N ASP A 514 28.51 -24.08 -1.73
CA ASP A 514 29.69 -23.25 -1.97
C ASP A 514 29.53 -22.39 -3.24
N VAL A 515 30.33 -21.34 -3.35
CA VAL A 515 30.31 -20.39 -4.47
C VAL A 515 30.94 -21.02 -5.73
N SER A 516 30.38 -20.73 -6.90
CA SER A 516 30.93 -21.11 -8.20
C SER A 516 32.35 -20.57 -8.44
N ASN A 517 32.95 -20.94 -9.58
CA ASN A 517 34.04 -20.13 -10.14
C ASN A 517 33.60 -18.68 -10.36
N ALA A 518 34.55 -17.76 -10.33
CA ALA A 518 34.34 -16.33 -10.51
C ALA A 518 34.67 -15.93 -11.95
N GLU A 519 33.82 -15.10 -12.57
CA GLU A 519 34.11 -14.50 -13.88
C GLU A 519 33.99 -12.99 -13.79
N THR A 520 35.01 -12.29 -14.26
CA THR A 520 35.09 -10.83 -14.15
C THR A 520 34.84 -10.20 -15.52
N GLY A 521 33.90 -9.26 -15.57
CA GLY A 521 33.64 -8.45 -16.75
C GLY A 521 34.74 -7.42 -17.02
N ASP A 522 34.50 -6.56 -18.01
CA ASP A 522 35.40 -5.44 -18.29
C ASP A 522 35.30 -4.35 -17.21
N SER A 523 36.27 -3.43 -17.24
CA SER A 523 36.26 -2.24 -16.38
C SER A 523 34.99 -1.44 -16.57
N ILE A 524 34.36 -1.09 -15.46
CA ILE A 524 33.16 -0.28 -15.42
C ILE A 524 33.58 1.19 -15.58
N PRO A 525 33.01 1.94 -16.52
CA PRO A 525 33.13 3.40 -16.54
C PRO A 525 32.74 4.00 -15.15
N TYR A 526 33.49 4.97 -14.64
CA TYR A 526 33.34 5.54 -13.29
C TYR A 526 33.02 7.04 -13.34
N TYR A 527 32.21 7.52 -12.39
CA TYR A 527 31.82 8.91 -12.21
C TYR A 527 32.55 9.62 -11.06
N VAL A 528 33.22 10.76 -11.33
CA VAL A 528 34.10 11.44 -10.36
C VAL A 528 33.35 12.18 -9.22
N ASN A 529 32.04 12.41 -9.32
CA ASN A 529 31.21 13.12 -8.33
C ASN A 529 30.09 12.22 -7.75
N PRO A 530 29.53 12.43 -6.54
CA PRO A 530 28.47 11.61 -5.90
C PRO A 530 27.04 11.89 -6.46
N PRO A 531 26.00 11.07 -6.15
CA PRO A 531 24.66 11.27 -6.70
C PRO A 531 23.98 12.51 -6.13
N VAL A 532 23.34 13.26 -7.01
CA VAL A 532 22.54 14.45 -6.71
C VAL A 532 21.14 14.07 -6.17
N GLN A 533 20.54 14.93 -5.35
CA GLN A 533 19.14 14.80 -4.92
C GLN A 533 18.20 15.56 -5.86
N ALA A 534 16.96 15.12 -6.00
CA ALA A 534 16.00 15.83 -6.84
C ALA A 534 15.79 17.27 -6.32
N PRO A 535 15.63 18.27 -7.19
CA PRO A 535 15.40 19.64 -6.76
C PRO A 535 14.14 19.78 -5.89
N GLU A 536 14.24 20.56 -4.81
CA GLU A 536 13.12 20.87 -3.90
C GLU A 536 12.81 22.38 -3.89
N HIS A 537 11.70 22.77 -3.25
CA HIS A 537 11.20 24.16 -3.16
C HIS A 537 11.17 24.90 -4.50
N VAL A 538 10.71 24.21 -5.55
CA VAL A 538 10.68 24.76 -6.90
C VAL A 538 9.61 25.84 -7.03
N ILE A 539 9.97 26.95 -7.66
CA ILE A 539 9.12 28.10 -8.00
C ILE A 539 9.18 28.28 -9.52
N ALA A 540 8.04 28.23 -10.20
CA ALA A 540 7.94 28.60 -11.61
C ALA A 540 7.36 30.01 -11.72
N ALA A 541 8.13 30.97 -12.22
CA ALA A 541 7.79 32.39 -12.23
C ALA A 541 7.83 32.99 -13.63
N VAL A 542 6.78 33.76 -13.98
CA VAL A 542 6.70 34.51 -15.24
C VAL A 542 7.69 35.67 -15.22
N GLN A 543 8.51 35.77 -16.26
CA GLN A 543 9.42 36.91 -16.43
C GLN A 543 8.81 37.94 -17.39
N ASP A 544 8.29 37.48 -18.53
CA ASP A 544 7.59 38.30 -19.52
C ASP A 544 6.66 37.45 -20.41
N ALA A 545 6.25 37.98 -21.57
CA ALA A 545 5.35 37.34 -22.52
C ALA A 545 5.85 35.99 -23.05
N ASN A 546 7.16 35.75 -23.09
CA ASN A 546 7.77 34.60 -23.75
C ASN A 546 8.82 33.89 -22.89
N ASN A 547 9.17 34.45 -21.72
CA ASN A 547 10.20 33.94 -20.84
C ASN A 547 9.66 33.60 -19.45
N VAL A 548 10.13 32.49 -18.90
CA VAL A 548 9.83 32.02 -17.54
C VAL A 548 11.15 31.68 -16.86
N THR A 549 11.25 32.01 -15.56
CA THR A 549 12.34 31.56 -14.71
C THR A 549 11.84 30.50 -13.75
N ILE A 550 12.54 29.38 -13.68
CA ILE A 550 12.30 28.33 -12.69
C ILE A 550 13.43 28.38 -11.66
N PHE A 551 13.07 28.61 -10.41
CA PHE A 551 13.98 28.57 -9.27
C PHE A 551 13.80 27.28 -8.50
N CYS A 552 14.88 26.74 -7.94
CA CYS A 552 14.83 25.64 -6.99
C CYS A 552 15.93 25.80 -5.95
N ASP A 553 15.86 25.07 -4.84
CA ASP A 553 16.96 25.08 -3.87
C ASP A 553 18.24 24.48 -4.48
N PRO A 554 19.43 25.01 -4.14
CA PRO A 554 20.69 24.43 -4.59
C PRO A 554 20.83 22.98 -4.14
N VAL A 555 20.98 22.08 -5.11
CA VAL A 555 21.29 20.67 -4.88
C VAL A 555 22.79 20.50 -4.71
N GLU A 556 23.20 19.90 -3.60
CA GLU A 556 24.60 19.60 -3.33
C GLU A 556 25.19 18.71 -4.43
N ASN A 557 26.38 19.08 -4.95
CA ASN A 557 27.10 18.37 -6.01
C ASN A 557 26.43 18.35 -7.40
N ALA A 558 25.43 19.18 -7.65
CA ALA A 558 24.83 19.33 -8.99
C ALA A 558 25.70 20.22 -9.90
N ASP A 559 26.02 19.71 -11.09
CA ASP A 559 26.68 20.49 -12.15
C ASP A 559 25.64 21.12 -13.09
N GLN A 560 24.45 20.52 -13.19
CA GLN A 560 23.38 20.89 -14.10
C GLN A 560 22.00 20.71 -13.45
N TYR A 561 21.06 21.53 -13.90
CA TYR A 561 19.64 21.44 -13.59
C TYR A 561 18.90 21.33 -14.91
N ILE A 562 18.03 20.34 -15.02
CA ILE A 562 17.36 19.98 -16.26
C ILE A 562 15.86 20.13 -16.03
N ALA A 563 15.24 21.07 -16.74
CA ALA A 563 13.80 21.23 -16.77
C ALA A 563 13.23 20.52 -18.01
N LEU A 564 12.39 19.52 -17.78
CA LEU A 564 11.58 18.91 -18.83
C LEU A 564 10.32 19.76 -18.99
N ILE A 565 9.96 20.07 -20.24
CA ILE A 565 8.87 20.96 -20.58
C ILE A 565 7.76 20.19 -21.29
N SER A 566 6.52 20.48 -20.91
CA SER A 566 5.30 19.90 -21.48
C SER A 566 4.23 20.97 -21.68
N GLN A 567 3.40 20.81 -22.73
CA GLN A 567 2.21 21.64 -22.97
C GLN A 567 0.92 21.03 -22.41
N ASP A 568 0.91 19.75 -22.05
CA ASP A 568 -0.27 19.03 -21.53
C ASP A 568 -0.10 18.52 -20.09
N GLY A 569 1.13 18.61 -19.56
CA GLY A 569 1.52 18.14 -18.22
C GLY A 569 1.70 16.62 -18.13
N VAL A 570 1.65 15.91 -19.27
CA VAL A 570 1.76 14.44 -19.36
C VAL A 570 2.95 14.04 -20.23
N ASN A 571 3.04 14.64 -21.41
CA ASN A 571 4.06 14.34 -22.41
C ASN A 571 5.12 15.44 -22.37
N PHE A 572 6.32 15.08 -21.93
CA PHE A 572 7.46 15.98 -21.84
C PHE A 572 8.37 15.77 -23.06
N THR A 573 8.27 16.67 -24.03
CA THR A 573 8.96 16.55 -25.33
C THR A 573 10.21 17.41 -25.42
N ASP A 574 10.24 18.52 -24.68
CA ASP A 574 11.31 19.51 -24.75
C ASP A 574 12.09 19.56 -23.44
N THR A 575 13.32 20.09 -23.48
CA THR A 575 14.20 20.13 -22.32
C THR A 575 15.11 21.36 -22.37
N VAL A 576 15.27 22.01 -21.23
CA VAL A 576 16.23 23.10 -21.00
C VAL A 576 17.23 22.66 -19.93
N VAL A 577 18.50 22.95 -20.17
CA VAL A 577 19.60 22.66 -19.24
C VAL A 577 20.21 23.97 -18.76
N ALA A 578 20.29 24.14 -17.44
CA ALA A 578 20.99 25.23 -16.78
C ALA A 578 22.15 24.69 -15.93
N TYR A 579 23.14 25.54 -15.64
CA TYR A 579 24.31 25.22 -14.82
C TYR A 579 24.24 25.86 -13.43
N THR A 580 23.08 26.40 -13.08
CA THR A 580 22.76 26.97 -11.77
C THR A 580 21.34 26.52 -11.40
N ASN A 581 20.95 26.68 -10.14
CA ASN A 581 19.61 26.39 -9.64
C ASN A 581 18.52 27.38 -10.12
N ILE A 582 18.86 28.19 -11.14
CA ILE A 582 18.00 29.17 -11.80
C ILE A 582 17.96 28.78 -13.28
N ILE A 583 16.80 28.33 -13.76
CA ILE A 583 16.61 27.84 -15.12
C ILE A 583 15.78 28.86 -15.89
N GLU A 584 16.37 29.44 -16.94
CA GLU A 584 15.65 30.35 -17.84
C GLU A 584 15.09 29.55 -19.03
N VAL A 585 13.77 29.62 -19.21
CA VAL A 585 13.06 28.99 -20.33
C VAL A 585 12.56 30.09 -21.26
N HIS A 586 13.04 30.06 -22.51
CA HIS A 586 12.76 31.08 -23.53
C HIS A 586 11.83 30.54 -24.63
N ASP A 587 11.44 31.45 -25.53
CA ASP A 587 10.65 31.15 -26.75
C ASP A 587 9.29 30.47 -26.47
N LEU A 588 8.72 30.73 -25.29
CA LEU A 588 7.39 30.24 -24.94
C LEU A 588 6.31 31.07 -25.65
N THR A 589 5.13 30.47 -25.87
CA THR A 589 3.99 31.19 -26.44
C THR A 589 3.20 31.87 -25.33
N GLU A 590 3.05 33.20 -25.42
CA GLU A 590 2.24 33.97 -24.48
C GLU A 590 0.81 33.39 -24.36
N GLY A 591 0.32 33.30 -23.13
CA GLY A 591 -1.03 32.85 -22.82
C GLY A 591 -1.27 31.34 -22.98
N GLN A 592 -0.23 30.54 -23.21
CA GLN A 592 -0.33 29.06 -23.21
C GLN A 592 0.17 28.47 -21.88
N PRO A 593 -0.47 27.41 -21.36
CA PRO A 593 0.03 26.71 -20.19
C PRO A 593 1.25 25.86 -20.54
N TYR A 594 2.28 25.97 -19.71
CA TYR A 594 3.46 25.12 -19.74
C TYR A 594 3.66 24.45 -18.39
N TYR A 595 4.17 23.23 -18.42
CA TYR A 595 4.37 22.40 -17.25
C TYR A 595 5.79 21.86 -17.21
N PHE A 596 6.30 21.70 -15.98
CA PHE A 596 7.68 21.34 -15.74
C PHE A 596 7.81 20.22 -14.73
N LYS A 597 8.75 19.32 -15.02
CA LYS A 597 9.40 18.46 -14.04
C LYS A 597 10.88 18.70 -14.09
N LEU A 598 11.52 18.72 -12.92
CA LEU A 598 12.94 19.02 -12.83
C LEU A 598 13.71 17.76 -12.43
N LYS A 599 14.98 17.71 -12.83
CA LYS A 599 15.97 16.80 -12.26
C LYS A 599 17.29 17.55 -12.15
N ALA A 600 18.10 17.19 -11.17
CA ALA A 600 19.48 17.63 -11.11
C ALA A 600 20.34 16.61 -11.85
N ALA A 601 21.48 17.05 -12.35
CA ALA A 601 22.46 16.17 -12.94
C ALA A 601 23.86 16.63 -12.58
N ASN A 602 24.77 15.69 -12.54
CA ASN A 602 26.18 15.98 -12.55
C ASN A 602 26.88 15.00 -13.46
N SER A 603 28.22 15.03 -13.45
CA SER A 603 28.99 14.04 -14.18
C SER A 603 28.57 12.60 -13.87
N ALA A 604 27.88 12.34 -12.75
CA ALA A 604 27.46 11.03 -12.27
C ALA A 604 26.05 10.55 -12.60
N GLY A 605 25.38 11.27 -13.50
CA GLY A 605 24.03 10.95 -13.93
C GLY A 605 23.01 11.93 -13.39
N GLU A 606 21.75 11.56 -13.57
CA GLU A 606 20.61 12.43 -13.33
C GLU A 606 19.76 11.89 -12.19
N THR A 607 19.12 12.78 -11.43
CA THR A 607 18.14 12.39 -10.42
C THR A 607 16.86 11.89 -11.06
N PRO A 608 16.02 11.14 -10.32
CA PRO A 608 14.61 11.07 -10.66
C PRO A 608 14.01 12.47 -10.83
N LEU A 609 12.95 12.55 -11.62
CA LEU A 609 12.18 13.78 -11.74
C LEU A 609 11.57 14.17 -10.39
N THR A 610 11.35 15.47 -10.20
CA THR A 610 10.54 15.98 -9.10
C THR A 610 9.21 15.23 -9.03
N LYS A 611 8.82 14.83 -7.81
CA LYS A 611 7.57 14.08 -7.58
C LYS A 611 6.35 14.88 -8.02
N ARG A 612 6.39 16.21 -7.83
CA ARG A 612 5.31 17.12 -8.13
C ARG A 612 5.48 17.75 -9.52
N LEU A 613 4.35 18.13 -10.12
CA LEU A 613 4.29 18.89 -11.36
C LEU A 613 4.22 20.39 -11.06
N TYR A 614 5.01 21.17 -11.78
CA TYR A 614 4.97 22.64 -11.73
C TYR A 614 4.36 23.17 -13.01
N GLY A 615 3.68 24.32 -12.97
CA GLY A 615 3.09 24.91 -14.16
C GLY A 615 3.12 26.42 -14.16
N VAL A 616 3.00 27.02 -15.33
CA VAL A 616 3.05 28.46 -15.54
C VAL A 616 2.23 28.82 -16.78
N VAL A 617 1.78 30.07 -16.86
CA VAL A 617 1.28 30.66 -18.11
C VAL A 617 2.05 31.97 -18.35
N PRO A 618 2.94 32.04 -19.36
CA PRO A 618 3.67 33.26 -19.69
C PRO A 618 2.70 34.37 -20.11
N SER A 619 2.96 35.60 -19.66
CA SER A 619 2.06 36.72 -19.92
C SER A 619 2.78 38.08 -19.80
N SER A 620 2.40 39.02 -20.65
CA SER A 620 2.73 40.45 -20.51
C SER A 620 1.80 41.21 -19.56
N ASN A 621 0.79 40.53 -19.00
CA ASN A 621 -0.22 41.15 -18.15
C ASN A 621 0.39 41.65 -16.83
N ALA A 622 -0.05 42.83 -16.38
CA ALA A 622 0.45 43.46 -15.17
C ALA A 622 -0.14 42.90 -13.86
N THR A 623 -1.28 42.18 -13.92
CA THR A 623 -1.86 41.54 -12.72
C THR A 623 -1.04 40.32 -12.31
N GLN A 624 -0.50 40.35 -11.07
CA GLN A 624 0.30 39.27 -10.54
C GLN A 624 -0.59 38.23 -9.85
N VAL A 625 -0.67 37.04 -10.43
CA VAL A 625 -1.41 35.89 -9.89
C VAL A 625 -0.42 34.86 -9.36
N LEU A 626 -0.59 34.43 -8.11
CA LEU A 626 0.12 33.31 -7.52
C LEU A 626 -0.84 32.13 -7.34
N LEU A 627 -0.46 30.98 -7.87
CA LEU A 627 -1.13 29.71 -7.65
C LEU A 627 -0.31 28.91 -6.63
N VAL A 628 -0.86 28.73 -5.44
CA VAL A 628 -0.25 27.97 -4.34
C VAL A 628 -0.93 26.62 -4.25
N ASN A 629 -0.16 25.55 -4.40
CA ASN A 629 -0.61 24.21 -4.03
C ASN A 629 -0.35 23.98 -2.55
N GLY A 630 -1.39 24.06 -1.73
CA GLY A 630 -1.31 23.83 -0.29
C GLY A 630 -2.03 22.59 0.17
N PHE A 631 -2.28 21.65 -0.75
CA PHE A 631 -2.76 20.31 -0.40
C PHE A 631 -1.60 19.48 0.16
N ASP A 632 -1.67 19.08 1.42
CA ASP A 632 -0.56 18.45 2.15
C ASP A 632 -0.98 17.15 2.86
N ARG A 633 -1.78 16.34 2.15
CA ARG A 633 -2.24 15.03 2.66
C ARG A 633 -1.18 13.93 2.51
N GLY A 634 -0.18 13.91 3.41
CA GLY A 634 0.90 12.93 3.44
C GLY A 634 1.81 12.94 2.19
N THR A 635 2.56 11.85 1.92
CA THR A 635 3.45 11.79 0.72
C THR A 635 2.69 11.48 -0.58
N ASN A 636 1.36 11.39 -0.49
CA ASN A 636 0.43 11.07 -1.55
C ASN A 636 -0.11 12.35 -2.21
N THR A 637 0.78 13.19 -2.76
CA THR A 637 0.37 14.29 -3.65
C THR A 637 -0.05 13.72 -4.99
N ARG A 638 -1.23 13.09 -5.01
CA ARG A 638 -1.71 12.14 -6.03
C ARG A 638 -2.11 12.80 -7.36
N TYR A 639 -2.26 14.12 -7.39
CA TYR A 639 -2.87 14.82 -8.51
C TYR A 639 -2.08 16.06 -8.93
N ASP A 640 -1.82 16.16 -10.23
CA ASP A 640 -1.19 17.30 -10.88
C ASP A 640 -2.18 18.48 -11.00
N TYR A 641 -2.63 19.03 -9.86
CA TYR A 641 -3.75 20.00 -9.81
C TYR A 641 -3.58 21.19 -10.75
N VAL A 642 -2.35 21.68 -10.91
CA VAL A 642 -2.03 22.79 -11.83
C VAL A 642 -2.56 22.56 -13.25
N ARG A 643 -2.70 21.31 -13.73
CA ARG A 643 -3.26 20.98 -15.05
C ARG A 643 -4.72 21.36 -15.22
N PHE A 644 -5.47 21.52 -14.13
CA PHE A 644 -6.88 21.89 -14.16
C PHE A 644 -7.11 23.40 -13.98
N TYR A 645 -6.18 24.08 -13.31
CA TYR A 645 -6.19 25.53 -13.11
C TYR A 645 -5.57 26.28 -14.29
N ALA A 646 -4.43 25.80 -14.81
CA ALA A 646 -3.65 26.55 -15.80
C ALA A 646 -4.44 26.85 -17.09
N PRO A 647 -5.16 25.90 -17.71
CA PRO A 647 -5.98 26.20 -18.89
C PRO A 647 -7.13 27.17 -18.57
N ALA A 648 -7.71 27.09 -17.37
CA ALA A 648 -8.82 27.95 -16.96
C ALA A 648 -8.38 29.41 -16.82
N ILE A 649 -7.20 29.63 -16.23
CA ILE A 649 -6.58 30.96 -16.06
C ILE A 649 -6.09 31.49 -17.42
N ALA A 650 -5.41 30.65 -18.22
CA ALA A 650 -4.94 30.99 -19.56
C ALA A 650 -6.07 31.45 -20.49
N ASN A 651 -7.23 30.77 -20.44
CA ASN A 651 -8.44 31.14 -21.20
C ASN A 651 -8.99 32.54 -20.88
N ARG A 652 -8.50 33.20 -19.82
CA ARG A 652 -8.85 34.58 -19.44
C ARG A 652 -7.73 35.59 -19.73
N GLY A 653 -6.60 35.16 -20.27
CA GLY A 653 -5.48 36.03 -20.63
C GLY A 653 -4.64 36.48 -19.43
N TYR A 654 -4.65 35.71 -18.33
CA TYR A 654 -3.78 35.93 -17.19
C TYR A 654 -2.64 34.92 -17.17
N GLY A 655 -1.45 35.40 -16.81
CA GLY A 655 -0.36 34.55 -16.36
C GLY A 655 -0.45 34.25 -14.87
N PHE A 656 0.33 33.29 -14.40
CA PHE A 656 0.50 33.04 -12.97
C PHE A 656 1.86 32.43 -12.67
N ASP A 657 2.34 32.69 -11.46
CA ASP A 657 3.45 31.98 -10.85
C ASP A 657 2.91 30.80 -10.04
N TYR A 658 3.68 29.73 -9.93
CA TYR A 658 3.26 28.52 -9.22
C TYR A 658 4.28 28.07 -8.20
N VAL A 659 3.78 27.76 -7.00
CA VAL A 659 4.57 27.29 -5.87
C VAL A 659 3.83 26.23 -5.08
N MET A 660 4.60 25.44 -4.33
CA MET A 660 4.06 24.65 -3.24
C MET A 660 3.99 25.51 -1.98
N ASN A 661 3.11 25.17 -1.05
CA ASN A 661 2.94 25.89 0.21
C ASN A 661 4.21 25.92 1.07
N GLU A 662 5.09 24.91 1.00
CA GLU A 662 6.33 24.92 1.78
C GLU A 662 7.22 26.12 1.42
N SER A 663 7.26 26.52 0.14
CA SER A 663 7.97 27.73 -0.30
C SER A 663 7.40 29.02 0.33
N VAL A 664 6.09 29.05 0.61
CA VAL A 664 5.43 30.18 1.31
C VAL A 664 5.76 30.15 2.80
N ILE A 665 5.72 28.97 3.42
CA ILE A 665 6.02 28.75 4.85
C ILE A 665 7.46 29.17 5.16
N GLU A 666 8.40 28.76 4.33
CA GLU A 666 9.83 29.10 4.46
C GLU A 666 10.16 30.55 4.09
N GLY A 667 9.20 31.31 3.56
CA GLY A 667 9.38 32.70 3.18
C GLY A 667 10.24 32.91 1.93
N LYS A 668 10.31 31.91 1.04
CA LYS A 668 10.96 32.03 -0.28
C LYS A 668 10.14 32.92 -1.22
N ILE A 669 8.84 33.00 -0.98
CA ILE A 669 7.88 33.82 -1.71
C ILE A 669 6.94 34.51 -0.71
N ALA A 670 6.64 35.79 -0.93
CA ALA A 670 5.68 36.52 -0.12
C ALA A 670 4.35 36.66 -0.87
N LEU A 671 3.24 36.25 -0.22
CA LEU A 671 1.90 36.39 -0.81
C LEU A 671 1.55 37.85 -1.16
N THR A 672 2.13 38.80 -0.42
CA THR A 672 1.93 40.25 -0.61
C THR A 672 2.60 40.81 -1.87
N ASP A 673 3.43 40.01 -2.56
CA ASP A 673 4.02 40.39 -3.84
C ASP A 673 3.06 40.14 -5.02
N TYR A 674 1.85 39.65 -4.75
CA TYR A 674 0.84 39.30 -5.75
C TYR A 674 -0.47 40.03 -5.48
N ASP A 675 -1.25 40.32 -6.53
CA ASP A 675 -2.59 40.90 -6.39
C ASP A 675 -3.63 39.82 -6.04
N VAL A 676 -3.45 38.63 -6.62
CA VAL A 676 -4.36 37.50 -6.51
C VAL A 676 -3.59 36.27 -6.07
N VAL A 677 -4.08 35.60 -5.03
CA VAL A 677 -3.60 34.28 -4.60
C VAL A 677 -4.72 33.27 -4.81
N ILE A 678 -4.44 32.21 -5.56
CA ILE A 678 -5.28 31.03 -5.66
C ILE A 678 -4.65 29.94 -4.79
N TRP A 679 -5.37 29.50 -3.77
CA TRP A 679 -4.91 28.47 -2.84
C TRP A 679 -5.67 27.16 -3.07
N ILE A 680 -4.95 26.13 -3.51
CA ILE A 680 -5.49 24.81 -3.80
C ILE A 680 -5.41 23.96 -2.52
N LEU A 681 -6.55 23.42 -2.08
CA LEU A 681 -6.62 22.49 -0.94
C LEU A 681 -7.15 21.10 -1.33
N GLY A 682 -7.58 20.88 -2.56
CA GLY A 682 -7.93 19.53 -3.01
C GLY A 682 -8.89 18.78 -2.09
N ASP A 683 -8.58 17.50 -1.83
CA ASP A 683 -9.34 16.60 -0.94
C ASP A 683 -8.74 16.52 0.47
N GLU A 684 -8.66 17.67 1.14
CA GLU A 684 -8.14 17.74 2.51
C GLU A 684 -8.95 16.88 3.49
N SER A 685 -8.38 16.59 4.67
CA SER A 685 -9.08 15.94 5.77
C SER A 685 -8.41 16.26 7.10
N THR A 686 -9.06 15.94 8.22
CA THR A 686 -8.46 16.10 9.57
C THR A 686 -7.21 15.26 9.86
N ALA A 687 -6.74 14.44 8.91
CA ALA A 687 -5.52 13.67 9.04
C ALA A 687 -4.25 14.54 8.94
N ASP A 688 -4.32 15.64 8.19
CA ASP A 688 -3.26 16.63 7.99
C ASP A 688 -3.83 18.04 8.26
N GLU A 689 -3.00 19.01 8.67
CA GLU A 689 -3.49 20.33 9.14
C GLU A 689 -3.89 21.22 7.95
N THR A 690 -5.19 21.36 7.64
CA THR A 690 -5.68 22.30 6.61
C THR A 690 -5.33 23.71 7.03
N PHE A 691 -4.52 24.42 6.24
CA PHE A 691 -3.94 25.71 6.64
C PHE A 691 -3.27 25.63 8.02
N SER A 692 -2.01 25.25 8.04
CA SER A 692 -1.16 25.34 9.21
C SER A 692 -1.18 26.73 9.85
N SER A 693 -0.90 26.79 11.14
CA SER A 693 -0.80 28.08 11.86
C SER A 693 0.07 29.14 11.16
N THR A 694 1.15 28.72 10.47
CA THR A 694 2.02 29.62 9.68
C THR A 694 1.32 30.12 8.42
N GLU A 695 0.71 29.23 7.64
CA GLU A 695 -0.02 29.61 6.43
C GLU A 695 -1.21 30.52 6.75
N GLN A 696 -1.95 30.22 7.82
CA GLN A 696 -3.01 31.09 8.30
C GLN A 696 -2.49 32.51 8.55
N GLU A 697 -1.32 32.67 9.17
CA GLU A 697 -0.77 34.00 9.42
C GLU A 697 -0.37 34.72 8.13
N LYS A 698 0.24 34.02 7.17
CA LYS A 698 0.58 34.59 5.85
C LYS A 698 -0.66 35.03 5.08
N VAL A 699 -1.72 34.21 5.08
CA VAL A 699 -3.00 34.55 4.43
C VAL A 699 -3.69 35.71 5.15
N LYS A 700 -3.66 35.75 6.48
CA LYS A 700 -4.20 36.89 7.25
C LYS A 700 -3.49 38.18 6.87
N GLU A 701 -2.17 38.18 6.79
CA GLU A 701 -1.37 39.34 6.41
C GLU A 701 -1.71 39.82 5.00
N PHE A 702 -1.74 38.91 4.03
CA PHE A 702 -2.13 39.19 2.65
C PHE A 702 -3.51 39.86 2.55
N LEU A 703 -4.53 39.29 3.20
CA LEU A 703 -5.89 39.82 3.18
C LEU A 703 -6.03 41.17 3.92
N LYS A 704 -5.27 41.39 5.00
CA LYS A 704 -5.26 42.67 5.74
C LYS A 704 -4.72 43.83 4.89
N GLN A 705 -3.85 43.53 3.93
CA GLN A 705 -3.24 44.50 3.02
C GLN A 705 -4.06 44.76 1.75
N GLY A 706 -5.20 44.07 1.60
CA GLY A 706 -6.11 44.24 0.46
C GLY A 706 -5.98 43.17 -0.62
N GLY A 707 -5.27 42.08 -0.34
CA GLY A 707 -5.12 40.96 -1.28
C GLY A 707 -6.46 40.31 -1.67
N HIS A 708 -6.45 39.65 -2.84
CA HIS A 708 -7.58 38.89 -3.37
C HIS A 708 -7.31 37.39 -3.28
N LEU A 709 -8.05 36.66 -2.44
CA LEU A 709 -7.89 35.21 -2.26
C LEU A 709 -9.01 34.44 -2.97
N PHE A 710 -8.64 33.43 -3.75
CA PHE A 710 -9.53 32.35 -4.17
C PHE A 710 -9.08 31.05 -3.51
N VAL A 711 -9.96 30.36 -2.81
CA VAL A 711 -9.66 29.08 -2.16
C VAL A 711 -10.73 28.05 -2.47
N SER A 712 -10.29 26.83 -2.76
CA SER A 712 -11.19 25.71 -3.07
C SER A 712 -10.66 24.37 -2.57
N GLY A 713 -11.55 23.55 -2.01
CA GLY A 713 -11.27 22.19 -1.53
C GLY A 713 -12.47 21.60 -0.77
N SER A 714 -12.46 20.30 -0.50
CA SER A 714 -13.37 19.62 0.44
C SER A 714 -12.86 19.72 1.88
N GLU A 715 -13.72 19.46 2.86
CA GLU A 715 -13.39 19.32 4.30
C GLU A 715 -12.70 20.51 5.01
N ILE A 716 -12.48 21.64 4.34
CA ILE A 716 -11.83 22.84 4.92
C ILE A 716 -12.56 23.34 6.17
N GLY A 717 -13.89 23.36 6.15
CA GLY A 717 -14.72 23.76 7.27
C GLY A 717 -14.83 22.69 8.34
N TRP A 718 -14.88 21.42 7.96
CA TRP A 718 -14.80 20.31 8.91
C TRP A 718 -13.52 20.39 9.74
N ASP A 719 -12.39 20.57 9.07
CA ASP A 719 -11.09 20.65 9.73
C ASP A 719 -10.95 21.95 10.52
N LEU A 720 -11.11 23.13 9.91
CA LEU A 720 -10.84 24.40 10.59
C LEU A 720 -11.92 24.86 11.59
N ASP A 721 -13.21 24.56 11.37
CA ASP A 721 -14.30 25.05 12.23
C ASP A 721 -14.87 23.97 13.16
N LYS A 722 -15.15 22.77 12.63
CA LYS A 722 -15.81 21.71 13.42
C LYS A 722 -14.83 20.97 14.33
N LYS A 723 -13.63 20.62 13.83
CA LYS A 723 -12.58 19.92 14.56
C LYS A 723 -11.47 20.84 15.05
N GLY A 724 -11.31 21.98 14.40
CA GLY A 724 -10.22 22.92 14.60
C GLY A 724 -10.20 23.57 15.98
N SER A 725 -9.01 24.08 16.31
CA SER A 725 -8.74 24.81 17.53
C SER A 725 -9.52 26.14 17.61
N SER A 726 -9.36 26.89 18.70
CA SER A 726 -9.93 28.25 18.76
C SER A 726 -9.29 29.22 17.76
N THR A 727 -8.03 29.01 17.39
CA THR A 727 -7.34 29.84 16.39
C THR A 727 -7.83 29.52 14.98
N ASP A 728 -8.05 28.25 14.67
CA ASP A 728 -8.55 27.79 13.37
C ASP A 728 -9.97 28.31 13.13
N ARG A 729 -10.84 28.14 14.12
CA ARG A 729 -12.21 28.70 14.10
C ARG A 729 -12.20 30.21 13.91
N SER A 730 -11.25 30.91 14.54
CA SER A 730 -11.11 32.36 14.38
C SER A 730 -10.64 32.72 12.97
N PHE A 731 -9.70 31.97 12.40
CA PHE A 731 -9.24 32.15 11.02
C PHE A 731 -10.38 31.90 10.03
N TYR A 732 -11.02 30.74 10.11
CA TYR A 732 -12.13 30.33 9.24
C TYR A 732 -13.26 31.37 9.22
N ARG A 733 -13.68 31.84 10.38
CA ARG A 733 -14.76 32.84 10.47
C ARG A 733 -14.31 34.23 10.05
N ASN A 734 -13.16 34.71 10.51
CA ASN A 734 -12.78 36.11 10.30
C ASN A 734 -12.12 36.38 8.94
N TYR A 735 -11.50 35.37 8.34
CA TYR A 735 -10.71 35.48 7.12
C TYR A 735 -11.24 34.61 5.98
N LEU A 736 -11.71 33.38 6.22
CA LEU A 736 -12.48 32.64 5.20
C LEU A 736 -13.97 32.99 5.19
N LYS A 737 -14.43 33.84 6.13
CA LYS A 737 -15.78 34.45 6.14
C LYS A 737 -16.93 33.44 6.06
N ALA A 738 -16.73 32.25 6.62
CA ALA A 738 -17.69 31.16 6.62
C ALA A 738 -17.95 30.62 8.04
N ILE A 739 -19.08 29.93 8.21
CA ILE A 739 -19.37 29.02 9.31
C ILE A 739 -19.62 27.63 8.69
N TYR A 740 -19.07 26.58 9.29
CA TYR A 740 -19.35 25.21 8.90
C TYR A 740 -20.82 24.88 9.19
N ALA A 741 -21.55 24.42 8.17
CA ALA A 741 -22.95 24.05 8.29
C ALA A 741 -23.15 22.54 8.39
N ALA A 742 -22.48 21.77 7.53
CA ALA A 742 -22.51 20.30 7.52
C ALA A 742 -21.33 19.76 6.70
N ASP A 743 -20.93 18.52 6.98
CA ASP A 743 -19.85 17.78 6.30
C ASP A 743 -20.10 17.54 4.82
N ALA A 744 -21.36 17.32 4.52
CA ALA A 744 -21.85 17.14 3.18
C ALA A 744 -23.20 17.84 3.08
N PRO A 745 -23.66 18.16 1.87
CA PRO A 745 -24.91 18.87 1.67
C PRO A 745 -26.07 18.04 2.21
N ASP A 746 -26.95 18.66 3.02
CA ASP A 746 -28.00 17.99 3.79
C ASP A 746 -27.53 16.82 4.68
N GLY A 747 -26.23 16.77 5.02
CA GLY A 747 -25.60 15.71 5.81
C GLY A 747 -25.55 14.36 5.08
N ARG A 748 -25.49 14.37 3.74
CA ARG A 748 -25.46 13.14 2.91
C ARG A 748 -24.21 13.07 2.05
N GLN A 749 -23.29 12.19 2.45
CA GLN A 749 -22.09 11.84 1.70
C GLN A 749 -22.42 11.38 0.28
N GLY A 750 -21.56 11.71 -0.69
CA GLY A 750 -21.57 11.13 -2.03
C GLY A 750 -22.91 11.18 -2.75
N THR A 751 -23.71 12.22 -2.48
CA THR A 751 -25.09 12.33 -2.97
C THR A 751 -25.27 13.49 -3.96
N TYR A 752 -24.64 14.64 -3.70
CA TYR A 752 -24.95 15.90 -4.38
C TYR A 752 -23.80 16.41 -5.25
N TYR A 753 -23.50 15.71 -6.33
CA TYR A 753 -22.38 16.01 -7.25
C TYR A 753 -22.62 17.15 -8.25
N SER A 754 -23.43 18.15 -7.88
CA SER A 754 -23.73 19.26 -8.79
C SER A 754 -24.02 20.54 -8.05
N CYS A 755 -23.57 21.65 -8.63
CA CYS A 755 -23.79 22.99 -8.14
C CYS A 755 -24.54 23.84 -9.15
N GLN A 756 -25.27 24.82 -8.64
CA GLN A 756 -25.93 25.88 -9.38
C GLN A 756 -25.49 27.24 -8.83
N ALA A 757 -25.39 28.24 -9.70
CA ALA A 757 -25.06 29.59 -9.28
C ALA A 757 -26.16 30.21 -8.42
N ASP A 758 -25.76 30.97 -7.40
CA ASP A 758 -26.71 31.86 -6.72
C ASP A 758 -27.11 32.98 -7.69
N PRO A 759 -28.41 33.19 -7.97
CA PRO A 759 -28.87 34.24 -8.88
C PRO A 759 -28.44 35.66 -8.50
N ASN A 760 -28.08 35.88 -7.23
CA ASN A 760 -27.59 37.16 -6.72
C ASN A 760 -26.08 37.15 -6.43
N GLY A 761 -25.38 36.09 -6.82
CA GLY A 761 -23.94 35.89 -6.64
C GLY A 761 -23.09 36.50 -7.77
N ILE A 762 -21.77 36.40 -7.65
CA ILE A 762 -20.84 36.82 -8.71
C ILE A 762 -20.89 35.90 -9.94
N PHE A 763 -21.33 34.65 -9.74
CA PHE A 763 -21.50 33.67 -10.82
C PHE A 763 -22.92 33.65 -11.39
N ALA A 764 -23.72 34.69 -11.15
CA ALA A 764 -25.09 34.76 -11.67
C ALA A 764 -25.11 34.59 -13.20
N GLY A 765 -25.86 33.59 -13.67
CA GLY A 765 -25.91 33.22 -15.09
C GLY A 765 -24.93 32.12 -15.52
N LEU A 766 -24.02 31.69 -14.64
CA LEU A 766 -23.23 30.47 -14.85
C LEU A 766 -24.19 29.27 -14.83
N PRO A 767 -24.26 28.46 -15.91
CA PRO A 767 -25.12 27.28 -15.91
C PRO A 767 -24.61 26.25 -14.91
N ASP A 768 -25.52 25.39 -14.44
CA ASP A 768 -25.20 24.28 -13.55
C ASP A 768 -23.99 23.48 -14.05
N PHE A 769 -23.20 23.02 -13.09
CA PHE A 769 -22.04 22.18 -13.34
C PHE A 769 -21.98 21.04 -12.33
N SER A 770 -21.22 20.02 -12.69
CA SER A 770 -20.99 18.87 -11.83
C SER A 770 -19.54 18.88 -11.33
N PHE A 771 -19.30 18.13 -10.27
CA PHE A 771 -17.96 17.86 -9.78
C PHE A 771 -17.79 16.35 -9.60
N ASP A 772 -16.56 15.88 -9.78
CA ASP A 772 -16.26 14.47 -10.00
C ASP A 772 -16.74 13.57 -8.85
N ASN A 773 -17.30 12.43 -9.24
CA ASN A 773 -17.76 11.35 -8.36
C ASN A 773 -16.87 10.11 -8.50
N GLY A 774 -15.59 10.32 -8.79
CA GLY A 774 -14.60 9.28 -9.06
C GLY A 774 -14.63 8.70 -10.48
N THR A 775 -15.38 9.30 -11.42
CA THR A 775 -15.56 8.76 -12.78
C THR A 775 -15.05 9.66 -13.90
N HIS A 776 -14.57 10.88 -13.58
CA HIS A 776 -14.17 11.89 -14.56
C HIS A 776 -12.69 12.29 -14.50
N GLY A 777 -11.85 11.42 -13.92
CA GLY A 777 -10.39 11.50 -14.04
C GLY A 777 -9.68 12.33 -12.96
N THR A 778 -10.41 12.77 -11.93
CA THR A 778 -9.84 13.31 -10.68
C THR A 778 -10.09 12.33 -9.53
N PHE A 779 -10.97 12.65 -8.58
CA PHE A 779 -11.33 11.82 -7.44
C PHE A 779 -12.82 11.97 -7.10
N ASP A 780 -13.31 11.09 -6.23
CA ASP A 780 -14.67 11.17 -5.72
C ASP A 780 -14.73 12.21 -4.60
N VAL A 781 -15.45 13.32 -4.82
CA VAL A 781 -15.65 14.34 -3.80
C VAL A 781 -16.80 13.90 -2.88
N ASP A 782 -16.48 13.01 -1.95
CA ASP A 782 -17.45 12.39 -1.06
C ASP A 782 -17.98 13.33 0.03
N TRP A 783 -17.13 14.27 0.47
CA TRP A 783 -17.41 15.19 1.59
C TRP A 783 -17.18 16.67 1.23
N PRO A 784 -17.98 17.22 0.29
CA PRO A 784 -17.91 18.64 -0.02
C PRO A 784 -18.68 19.43 1.05
N ASP A 785 -17.96 20.14 1.92
CA ASP A 785 -18.53 20.90 3.02
C ASP A 785 -19.71 21.79 2.59
N ALA A 786 -20.71 21.91 3.45
CA ALA A 786 -21.77 22.90 3.33
C ALA A 786 -21.46 24.12 4.20
N LEU A 787 -21.65 25.31 3.63
CA LEU A 787 -21.24 26.57 4.24
C LEU A 787 -22.44 27.38 4.77
N THR A 788 -22.17 28.31 5.68
CA THR A 788 -23.05 29.43 6.01
C THR A 788 -22.27 30.74 5.89
N PRO A 789 -22.77 31.75 5.14
CA PRO A 789 -22.12 33.06 5.04
C PRO A 789 -21.93 33.72 6.41
N TYR A 790 -20.78 34.35 6.63
CA TYR A 790 -20.43 35.01 7.87
C TYR A 790 -19.72 36.34 7.63
N GLY A 791 -19.88 37.28 8.58
CA GLY A 791 -19.08 38.51 8.62
C GLY A 791 -19.22 39.40 7.38
N GLY A 792 -20.39 39.38 6.74
CA GLY A 792 -20.69 40.15 5.53
C GLY A 792 -20.45 39.40 4.21
N SER A 793 -20.06 38.13 4.23
CA SER A 793 -20.01 37.33 3.00
C SER A 793 -21.41 36.99 2.49
N ARG A 794 -21.50 36.64 1.21
CA ARG A 794 -22.75 36.24 0.54
C ARG A 794 -22.55 34.94 -0.24
N SER A 795 -23.61 34.16 -0.34
CA SER A 795 -23.66 32.94 -1.16
C SER A 795 -23.42 33.24 -2.64
N ILE A 796 -22.65 32.40 -3.32
CA ILE A 796 -22.38 32.48 -4.77
C ILE A 796 -22.64 31.16 -5.50
N LEU A 797 -22.61 30.03 -4.78
CA LEU A 797 -22.87 28.70 -5.32
C LEU A 797 -23.70 27.90 -4.32
N LYS A 798 -24.60 27.06 -4.86
CA LYS A 798 -25.41 26.13 -4.07
C LYS A 798 -25.35 24.73 -4.64
N TYR A 799 -25.30 23.72 -3.78
CA TYR A 799 -25.53 22.33 -4.15
C TYR A 799 -26.95 22.18 -4.70
N LYS A 800 -27.05 21.58 -5.87
CA LYS A 800 -28.32 21.35 -6.57
C LYS A 800 -29.09 20.23 -5.86
N ASN A 801 -30.40 20.40 -5.72
CA ASN A 801 -31.33 19.48 -5.04
C ASN A 801 -31.14 19.35 -3.51
N ALA A 802 -30.10 19.93 -2.92
CA ALA A 802 -29.98 20.06 -1.48
C ALA A 802 -30.89 21.19 -0.97
N THR A 803 -31.47 20.99 0.21
CA THR A 803 -32.62 21.75 0.72
C THR A 803 -32.27 22.66 1.89
N SER A 804 -31.48 22.20 2.85
CA SER A 804 -31.27 22.85 4.14
C SER A 804 -29.85 23.39 4.33
N THR A 805 -28.84 22.58 4.03
CA THR A 805 -27.42 22.95 4.10
C THR A 805 -26.84 22.82 2.70
N ASN A 806 -27.10 23.83 1.87
CA ASN A 806 -26.89 23.73 0.43
C ASN A 806 -25.96 24.79 -0.15
N ILE A 807 -25.27 25.60 0.65
CA ILE A 807 -24.35 26.61 0.11
C ILE A 807 -23.00 25.96 -0.11
N ALA A 808 -22.54 25.97 -1.36
CA ALA A 808 -21.28 25.37 -1.81
C ALA A 808 -20.15 26.41 -1.94
N GLY A 809 -20.48 27.70 -1.93
CA GLY A 809 -19.46 28.74 -2.03
C GLY A 809 -19.97 30.11 -1.62
N ILE A 810 -19.04 30.95 -1.16
CA ILE A 810 -19.29 32.32 -0.72
C ILE A 810 -18.28 33.30 -1.32
N VAL A 811 -18.66 34.58 -1.35
CA VAL A 811 -17.77 35.71 -1.67
C VAL A 811 -17.83 36.75 -0.57
N PHE A 812 -16.71 37.42 -0.33
CA PHE A 812 -16.61 38.60 0.51
C PHE A 812 -15.79 39.69 -0.17
N GLU A 813 -16.23 40.94 -0.03
CA GLU A 813 -15.48 42.13 -0.41
C GLU A 813 -15.62 43.15 0.73
N GLY A 814 -14.49 43.56 1.30
CA GLY A 814 -14.50 44.46 2.45
C GLY A 814 -13.21 44.39 3.26
N LYS A 815 -13.20 45.08 4.40
CA LYS A 815 -12.03 45.07 5.30
C LYS A 815 -11.99 43.79 6.12
N PHE A 816 -10.84 43.13 6.14
CA PHE A 816 -10.57 42.01 7.02
C PHE A 816 -10.19 42.50 8.42
N THR A 817 -10.36 41.63 9.43
CA THR A 817 -10.09 41.99 10.84
C THR A 817 -8.65 42.45 11.01
N GLY A 818 -8.45 43.68 11.49
CA GLY A 818 -7.13 44.30 11.66
C GLY A 818 -6.51 44.90 10.38
N GLY A 819 -7.20 44.83 9.24
CA GLY A 819 -6.76 45.44 7.98
C GLY A 819 -7.31 46.85 7.76
N SER A 820 -6.58 47.69 7.03
CA SER A 820 -6.98 49.07 6.70
C SER A 820 -7.54 49.21 5.27
N VAL A 821 -7.22 48.26 4.38
CA VAL A 821 -7.60 48.24 2.96
C VAL A 821 -8.64 47.13 2.72
N PRO A 822 -9.67 47.34 1.90
CA PRO A 822 -10.58 46.27 1.50
C PRO A 822 -9.85 45.19 0.70
N GLY A 823 -10.00 43.93 1.09
CA GLY A 823 -9.58 42.77 0.31
C GLY A 823 -10.78 42.01 -0.24
N LYS A 824 -10.51 40.91 -0.97
CA LYS A 824 -11.55 40.06 -1.56
C LYS A 824 -11.30 38.60 -1.27
N LEU A 825 -12.38 37.84 -1.12
CA LEU A 825 -12.35 36.40 -0.96
C LEU A 825 -13.41 35.76 -1.85
N VAL A 826 -13.03 34.70 -2.55
CA VAL A 826 -13.96 33.68 -3.05
C VAL A 826 -13.55 32.35 -2.42
N TYR A 827 -14.49 31.70 -1.72
CA TYR A 827 -14.29 30.40 -1.11
C TYR A 827 -15.35 29.43 -1.64
N ILE A 828 -14.90 28.31 -2.19
CA ILE A 828 -15.76 27.22 -2.69
C ILE A 828 -15.39 25.93 -1.93
N ALA A 829 -16.38 25.27 -1.34
CA ALA A 829 -16.23 24.01 -0.60
C ALA A 829 -16.21 22.76 -1.51
N VAL A 830 -15.93 22.97 -2.78
CA VAL A 830 -15.78 21.95 -3.81
C VAL A 830 -14.40 22.19 -4.44
N PRO A 831 -13.53 21.16 -4.54
CA PRO A 831 -12.24 21.30 -5.17
C PRO A 831 -12.39 21.69 -6.65
N PHE A 832 -11.79 22.81 -7.07
CA PHE A 832 -12.02 23.39 -8.39
C PHE A 832 -11.60 22.45 -9.53
N GLU A 833 -10.54 21.68 -9.33
CA GLU A 833 -10.00 20.72 -10.28
C GLU A 833 -11.01 19.63 -10.67
N THR A 834 -11.92 19.28 -9.75
CA THR A 834 -12.94 18.23 -9.94
C THR A 834 -14.12 18.71 -10.77
N ILE A 835 -14.25 20.03 -11.01
CA ILE A 835 -15.37 20.61 -11.74
C ILE A 835 -15.35 20.16 -13.20
N TYR A 836 -16.47 19.62 -13.66
CA TYR A 836 -16.66 19.15 -15.02
C TYR A 836 -18.05 19.54 -15.59
N PRO A 837 -18.21 19.58 -16.92
CA PRO A 837 -17.15 19.47 -17.93
C PRO A 837 -16.18 20.67 -17.88
N GLU A 838 -14.99 20.53 -18.45
CA GLU A 838 -13.91 21.54 -18.42
C GLU A 838 -14.35 22.95 -18.84
N GLY A 839 -15.27 23.07 -19.81
CA GLY A 839 -15.82 24.37 -20.22
C GLY A 839 -16.58 25.10 -19.11
N LYS A 840 -17.19 24.37 -18.15
CA LYS A 840 -17.83 24.96 -16.96
C LYS A 840 -16.79 25.41 -15.93
N ARG A 841 -15.76 24.59 -15.70
CA ARG A 841 -14.62 24.96 -14.86
C ARG A 841 -13.96 26.25 -15.34
N SER A 842 -13.70 26.35 -16.65
CA SER A 842 -13.17 27.57 -17.27
C SER A 842 -14.12 28.77 -17.12
N ALA A 843 -15.43 28.56 -17.26
CA ALA A 843 -16.42 29.62 -17.09
C ALA A 843 -16.56 30.10 -15.63
N LEU A 844 -16.25 29.24 -14.65
CA LEU A 844 -16.26 29.61 -13.23
C LEU A 844 -15.03 30.43 -12.83
N MET A 845 -13.86 30.15 -13.41
CA MET A 845 -12.64 30.94 -13.20
C MET A 845 -12.73 32.35 -13.82
N SER A 846 -13.71 32.59 -14.69
CA SER A 846 -13.95 33.85 -15.39
C SER A 846 -14.60 34.90 -14.51
#